data_AF-A0A9P1M190-F1
#
_entry.id   AF-A0A9P1M190-F1
#
_cell.length_a   1.000
_cell.length_b   1.000
_cell.length_c   1.000
_cell.angle_alpha   90.00
_cell.angle_beta   90.00
_cell.angle_gamma   90.00
#
_symmetry.space_group_name_H-M   'P 1'
#
loop_
_entity.id
_entity.type
_entity.pdbx_description
1 polymer ?
#
loop_
_entity_poly.entity_id
_entity_poly.type
_entity_poly.pdbx_seq_one_letter_code
_entity_poly.pdbx_strand_id
1 'polypeptide(L)'
;MKKIRWWTWTLTDWMLHAMSGVIRRANKRGLKAFCAAKNRLRLLRFAEAFEAPECGGELSEKQRKQLRGLGLFGEGEPCDWPGIACRDCKVISIHSSEATGHLKHLEDLRDVEFLDLSGSQVQGTVADLLQLTDLNSLYLYQTQLSGNVAELSKLISLESLHLSDTRVSGDVAELSNLTRLKVLRLYRTQVSGNVSELSKLKSLRILDLYQNELWGNVEDLSRLKGLQNLDLSDTRISGDVAKLSQLTDLNSLYLYQTQLSGNVAELSKLKNLESLHLSDTRVSGDVAELSNLTRLKVLRLYRTQVSGNVSELSKLKSLRILDLYQNELWGNVEDLSRLKGLQNLDLSDTRISGDVAKLSQLTDLNSLYLYQTQLSGNVAELSKLKSLESLHLSDTRVSGDVAELSNLTRLKVLRLYRTQVSGNVSELSKLKSLRILYLYQNELSGNVEDLSKLKGLQYLDLSETQVSGNVAELKTSTRLHKLSLAHTQVHGDVGFIAQIPDLVEARFSNAVSGKLEDLEGCCRHLRELHLGVPALILCSKSARVSCTPAANSLNRLNHFCSEETQVRTSEECQDLGHRSSLLLEGKEVVASEALGCPEEAQQKLRGQLQGLGIGEGQQQDPCRWMGIDCNRCEVRSIESDQATGHLSSVKEMTKLDRLILRGQVRGNIAELSKLKLWILDLAHTRVVGDLTELSKLKGLEVLDLSQSQVVGNVSALCNLTKLTRLHLSQTQIVGELGEVSKLKELGNLDLSQTRVAGDVGELSKLRKLTDLQLSQTKVHGDITVITSMPYVIKVDLSGTAVSGDLTNVKRGCLNLRELRLGDTQVWISPGAHASHLSKQTIWLPALQSLNVSGCNLNVSFMDMFGALVQNPISSILAAGCSLTGNVHFEAPGSKPLLSSLAAVRSLRKSLECGVCLSCEPAAGC
;
A
#
# COMPACT_ATOMS: atom_id res chain seq x y z
N MET A 1 15.58 70.72 11.60
CA MET A 1 15.65 69.63 12.61
C MET A 1 16.20 68.31 12.04
N LYS A 2 17.38 68.30 11.39
CA LYS A 2 18.05 67.05 10.93
C LYS A 2 19.56 66.99 11.25
N LYS A 3 20.10 67.92 12.05
CA LYS A 3 21.52 67.92 12.46
C LYS A 3 21.79 67.74 13.97
N ILE A 4 20.77 67.43 14.78
CA ILE A 4 20.92 67.27 16.25
C ILE A 4 20.85 65.79 16.71
N ARG A 5 20.56 64.83 15.82
CA ARG A 5 20.44 63.40 16.21
C ARG A 5 21.74 62.60 16.26
N TRP A 6 22.87 63.14 15.79
CA TRP A 6 24.16 62.42 15.81
C TRP A 6 25.03 62.70 17.04
N TRP A 7 24.70 63.72 17.85
CA TRP A 7 25.48 64.09 19.04
C TRP A 7 24.89 63.56 20.35
N THR A 8 23.65 63.08 20.37
CA THR A 8 23.01 62.54 21.59
C THR A 8 23.19 61.03 21.78
N TRP A 9 23.77 60.32 20.81
CA TRP A 9 23.85 58.84 20.81
C TRP A 9 25.24 58.29 21.14
N THR A 10 26.31 59.06 20.88
CA THR A 10 27.66 58.75 21.35
C THR A 10 27.88 59.20 22.80
N LEU A 11 27.09 60.17 23.29
CA LEU A 11 27.15 60.63 24.67
C LEU A 11 26.60 59.61 25.67
N THR A 12 25.65 58.74 25.29
CA THR A 12 25.09 57.73 26.20
C THR A 12 26.07 56.60 26.49
N ASP A 13 26.80 56.08 25.50
CA ASP A 13 27.85 55.08 25.75
C ASP A 13 29.04 55.67 26.51
N TRP A 14 29.38 56.94 26.25
CA TRP A 14 30.45 57.63 26.99
C TRP A 14 30.01 57.98 28.43
N MET A 15 28.76 58.37 28.67
CA MET A 15 28.19 58.54 30.03
C MET A 15 28.05 57.19 30.76
N LEU A 16 27.69 56.10 30.07
CA LEU A 16 27.65 54.75 30.64
C LEU A 16 29.06 54.25 31.05
N HIS A 17 30.09 54.57 30.25
CA HIS A 17 31.48 54.29 30.64
C HIS A 17 32.00 55.24 31.75
N ALA A 18 31.65 56.52 31.72
CA ALA A 18 32.03 57.49 32.74
C ALA A 18 31.37 57.22 34.12
N MET A 19 30.18 56.62 34.14
CA MET A 19 29.51 56.20 35.38
C MET A 19 30.11 54.93 36.00
N SER A 20 30.91 54.14 35.27
CA SER A 20 31.60 52.97 35.84
C SER A 20 32.56 53.34 36.98
N GLY A 21 33.14 54.55 36.94
CA GLY A 21 34.00 55.10 38.00
C GLY A 21 33.23 55.52 39.27
N VAL A 22 31.94 55.84 39.16
CA VAL A 22 31.08 56.30 40.27
C VAL A 22 30.37 55.14 40.98
N ILE A 23 30.27 53.96 40.34
CA ILE A 23 29.57 52.77 40.85
C ILE A 23 30.39 51.97 41.89
N ARG A 24 31.62 52.40 42.25
CA ARG A 24 32.33 51.81 43.42
C ARG A 24 31.72 52.16 44.78
N ARG A 25 30.68 53.02 44.83
CA ARG A 25 29.93 53.36 46.07
C ARG A 25 28.44 53.03 46.04
N ALA A 26 27.95 52.28 45.04
CA ALA A 26 26.52 52.02 44.90
C ALA A 26 26.05 50.83 45.75
N ASN A 27 25.09 51.08 46.63
CA ASN A 27 24.29 50.10 47.38
C ASN A 27 23.70 49.04 46.41
N LYS A 28 23.43 47.80 46.88
CA LYS A 28 22.95 46.66 46.04
C LYS A 28 21.80 47.01 45.08
N ARG A 29 20.94 47.98 45.44
CA ARG A 29 19.84 48.51 44.60
C ARG A 29 20.31 49.28 43.35
N GLY A 30 21.40 50.05 43.45
CA GLY A 30 21.93 50.84 42.32
C GLY A 30 22.57 49.95 41.25
N LEU A 31 23.27 48.90 41.67
CA LEU A 31 23.82 47.89 40.76
C LEU A 31 22.69 47.13 40.03
N LYS A 32 21.64 46.71 40.76
CA LYS A 32 20.48 46.02 40.18
C LYS A 32 19.76 46.86 39.12
N ALA A 33 19.50 48.14 39.41
CA ALA A 33 18.86 49.06 38.47
C ALA A 33 19.71 49.32 37.21
N PHE A 34 21.03 49.45 37.36
CA PHE A 34 21.96 49.57 36.23
C PHE A 34 21.91 48.34 35.32
N CYS A 35 21.92 47.15 35.92
CA CYS A 35 21.88 45.89 35.18
C CYS A 35 20.54 45.68 34.47
N ALA A 36 19.42 46.02 35.12
CA ALA A 36 18.10 45.98 34.50
C ALA A 36 18.02 46.93 33.29
N ALA A 37 18.54 48.15 33.39
CA ALA A 37 18.56 49.10 32.27
C ALA A 37 19.43 48.62 31.11
N LYS A 38 20.63 48.09 31.41
CA LYS A 38 21.55 47.54 30.41
C LYS A 38 20.93 46.36 29.66
N ASN A 39 20.39 45.37 30.37
CA ASN A 39 19.76 44.19 29.76
C ASN A 39 18.50 44.57 28.97
N ARG A 40 17.72 45.54 29.46
CA ARG A 40 16.54 46.03 28.76
C ARG A 40 16.92 46.59 27.39
N LEU A 41 17.97 47.41 27.29
CA LEU A 41 18.40 48.00 26.03
C LEU A 41 18.82 46.92 25.01
N ARG A 42 19.64 45.95 25.44
CA ARG A 42 20.11 44.84 24.59
C ARG A 42 18.94 44.00 24.06
N LEU A 43 18.02 43.60 24.95
CA LEU A 43 16.86 42.80 24.57
C LEU A 43 15.87 43.56 23.69
N LEU A 44 15.74 44.88 23.87
CA LEU A 44 14.90 45.71 23.00
C LEU A 44 15.47 45.79 21.58
N ARG A 45 16.79 45.93 21.42
CA ARG A 45 17.44 45.91 20.09
C ARG A 45 17.32 44.55 19.40
N PHE A 46 17.51 43.47 20.16
CA PHE A 46 17.24 42.13 19.64
C PHE A 46 15.77 42.01 19.21
N ALA A 47 14.83 42.49 20.01
CA ALA A 47 13.40 42.48 19.69
C ALA A 47 13.00 43.36 18.50
N GLU A 48 13.75 44.43 18.18
CA GLU A 48 13.50 45.28 17.01
C GLU A 48 13.67 44.53 15.68
N ALA A 49 14.38 43.38 15.69
CA ALA A 49 14.54 42.53 14.52
C ALA A 49 13.29 41.68 14.18
N PHE A 50 12.31 41.64 15.08
CA PHE A 50 11.15 40.76 15.01
C PHE A 50 9.87 41.58 14.70
N GLU A 51 9.34 41.42 13.48
CA GLU A 51 8.14 42.11 13.01
C GLU A 51 6.88 41.56 13.70
N ALA A 52 5.92 42.43 14.00
CA ALA A 52 4.62 41.99 14.50
C ALA A 52 3.86 41.27 13.36
N PRO A 53 3.17 40.14 13.62
CA PRO A 53 2.38 39.47 12.61
C PRO A 53 1.29 40.42 12.09
N GLU A 54 1.24 40.61 10.77
CA GLU A 54 0.22 41.41 10.10
C GLU A 54 -1.16 40.81 10.36
N CYS A 55 -1.93 41.44 11.24
CA CYS A 55 -3.39 41.42 11.16
C CYS A 55 -3.86 42.86 10.92
N GLY A 56 -4.53 43.07 9.79
CA GLY A 56 -5.05 44.37 9.38
C GLY A 56 -6.02 44.95 10.42
N GLY A 57 -5.77 46.18 10.81
CA GLY A 57 -6.61 46.99 11.69
C GLY A 57 -5.78 47.98 12.49
N GLU A 58 -6.06 49.28 12.37
CA GLU A 58 -5.37 50.33 13.13
C GLU A 58 -5.49 50.10 14.65
N LEU A 59 -4.36 49.89 15.31
CA LEU A 59 -4.25 49.76 16.76
C LEU A 59 -3.43 50.92 17.36
N SER A 60 -3.90 51.42 18.50
CA SER A 60 -3.40 52.59 19.22
C SER A 60 -1.98 52.41 19.78
N GLU A 61 -1.32 53.52 20.09
CA GLU A 61 0.07 53.59 20.61
C GLU A 61 0.29 52.79 21.92
N LYS A 62 -0.80 52.47 22.65
CA LYS A 62 -0.78 51.60 23.83
C LYS A 62 -0.76 50.11 23.47
N GLN A 63 -1.36 49.73 22.34
CA GLN A 63 -1.37 48.37 21.77
C GLN A 63 -0.08 48.07 21.00
N ARG A 64 0.55 49.08 20.37
CA ARG A 64 1.92 48.97 19.82
C ARG A 64 2.97 48.64 20.88
N LYS A 65 2.72 49.01 22.14
CA LYS A 65 3.57 48.64 23.29
C LYS A 65 3.41 47.18 23.74
N GLN A 66 2.31 46.53 23.37
CA GLN A 66 2.02 45.11 23.66
C GLN A 66 2.43 44.16 22.51
N LEU A 67 2.87 44.70 21.35
CA LEU A 67 3.18 43.95 20.11
C LEU A 67 4.70 43.95 19.78
N ARG A 68 5.56 43.43 20.65
CA ARG A 68 6.99 43.19 20.29
C ARG A 68 7.19 41.70 20.02
N GLY A 69 7.58 41.37 18.78
CA GLY A 69 7.50 40.05 18.13
C GLY A 69 8.35 38.90 18.70
N LEU A 70 8.66 38.93 19.99
CA LEU A 70 9.27 37.80 20.69
C LEU A 70 8.36 37.18 21.76
N GLY A 71 7.22 37.77 22.14
CA GLY A 71 6.39 37.26 23.25
C GLY A 71 7.08 37.29 24.63
N LEU A 72 8.34 37.76 24.70
CA LEU A 72 9.21 37.78 25.87
C LEU A 72 9.00 39.00 26.78
N PHE A 73 7.98 39.84 26.58
CA PHE A 73 7.87 41.12 27.30
C PHE A 73 6.85 41.08 28.43
N GLY A 74 7.32 41.14 29.68
CA GLY A 74 6.49 41.23 30.89
C GLY A 74 6.55 42.60 31.60
N GLU A 75 5.69 42.80 32.60
CA GLU A 75 5.82 43.93 33.54
C GLU A 75 7.00 43.66 34.50
N GLY A 76 7.86 44.66 34.74
CA GLY A 76 9.01 44.52 35.67
C GLY A 76 10.40 44.56 35.02
N GLU A 77 11.43 44.06 35.73
CA GLU A 77 12.81 44.03 35.22
C GLU A 77 12.96 42.95 34.13
N PRO A 78 13.85 43.11 33.14
CA PRO A 78 13.96 42.14 32.03
C PRO A 78 14.28 40.71 32.43
N CYS A 79 14.91 40.53 33.58
CA CYS A 79 15.22 39.21 34.12
C CYS A 79 14.01 38.51 34.77
N ASP A 80 12.90 39.24 34.96
CA ASP A 80 11.61 38.72 35.41
C ASP A 80 10.69 38.41 34.22
N TRP A 81 11.12 38.70 32.99
CA TRP A 81 10.34 38.45 31.81
C TRP A 81 10.20 36.94 31.54
N PRO A 82 9.02 36.48 31.08
CA PRO A 82 8.86 35.09 30.67
C PRO A 82 9.92 34.70 29.64
N GLY A 83 10.59 33.57 29.87
CA GLY A 83 11.61 33.04 28.96
C GLY A 83 13.00 33.69 29.04
N ILE A 84 13.21 34.72 29.88
CA ILE A 84 14.52 35.34 30.08
C ILE A 84 15.11 34.91 31.43
N ALA A 85 16.38 34.49 31.43
CA ALA A 85 17.13 34.31 32.68
C ALA A 85 18.44 35.10 32.67
N CYS A 86 18.79 35.62 33.83
CA CYS A 86 20.00 36.42 34.02
C CYS A 86 20.89 35.86 35.13
N ARG A 87 22.21 36.03 34.98
CA ARG A 87 23.23 35.77 36.01
C ARG A 87 24.24 36.90 36.00
N ASP A 88 24.57 37.44 37.16
CA ASP A 88 25.61 38.50 37.31
C ASP A 88 25.48 39.64 36.28
N CYS A 89 24.25 40.16 36.13
CA CYS A 89 23.93 41.26 35.20
C CYS A 89 24.07 40.93 33.70
N LYS A 90 24.09 39.65 33.33
CA LYS A 90 24.10 39.16 31.95
C LYS A 90 22.85 38.37 31.65
N VAL A 91 22.35 38.43 30.42
CA VAL A 91 21.29 37.55 29.93
C VAL A 91 21.95 36.25 29.50
N ILE A 92 21.65 35.16 30.19
CA ILE A 92 22.27 33.84 29.95
C ILE A 92 21.34 32.89 29.19
N SER A 93 20.03 33.14 29.23
CA SER A 93 19.02 32.27 28.62
C SER A 93 17.92 33.09 27.99
N ILE A 94 17.51 32.69 26.80
CA ILE A 94 16.37 33.24 26.06
C ILE A 94 15.54 32.08 25.52
N HIS A 95 14.24 32.06 25.83
CA HIS A 95 13.29 31.05 25.36
C HIS A 95 11.99 31.69 24.87
N SER A 96 11.60 31.46 23.62
CA SER A 96 10.28 31.87 23.10
C SER A 96 9.78 31.02 21.93
N SER A 97 8.54 30.56 22.02
CA SER A 97 7.83 29.89 20.91
C SER A 97 7.03 30.83 20.00
N GLU A 98 6.94 32.12 20.34
CA GLU A 98 6.11 33.10 19.62
C GLU A 98 6.93 34.05 18.73
N ALA A 99 8.24 33.84 18.65
CA ALA A 99 9.14 34.72 17.91
C ALA A 99 8.86 34.74 16.39
N THR A 100 8.82 35.93 15.77
CA THR A 100 8.55 36.10 14.33
C THR A 100 9.49 37.12 13.69
N GLY A 101 10.15 36.81 12.57
CA GLY A 101 11.08 37.74 11.91
C GLY A 101 12.50 37.18 11.82
N HIS A 102 13.51 38.05 11.66
CA HIS A 102 14.88 37.61 11.35
C HIS A 102 15.80 37.67 12.56
N LEU A 103 16.72 36.69 12.70
CA LEU A 103 17.82 36.76 13.66
C LEU A 103 18.78 37.92 13.32
N LYS A 104 18.69 39.05 14.03
CA LYS A 104 19.61 40.19 13.93
C LYS A 104 19.98 40.70 15.31
N HIS A 105 21.01 41.53 15.39
CA HIS A 105 21.47 42.17 16.64
C HIS A 105 21.96 41.19 17.72
N LEU A 106 22.39 39.99 17.31
CA LEU A 106 22.93 38.98 18.22
C LEU A 106 24.27 39.39 18.84
N GLU A 107 24.98 40.37 18.26
CA GLU A 107 26.19 40.95 18.80
C GLU A 107 26.02 41.63 20.17
N ASP A 108 24.79 42.01 20.54
CA ASP A 108 24.45 42.60 21.84
C ASP A 108 24.17 41.53 22.93
N LEU A 109 24.08 40.25 22.53
CA LEU A 109 23.68 39.11 23.36
C LEU A 109 24.77 38.03 23.51
N ARG A 110 26.05 38.40 23.40
CA ARG A 110 27.19 37.45 23.42
C ARG A 110 27.28 36.58 24.67
N ASP A 111 26.69 37.03 25.77
CA ASP A 111 26.68 36.35 27.07
C ASP A 111 25.66 35.18 27.13
N VAL A 112 24.85 34.97 26.09
CA VAL A 112 23.79 33.94 26.07
C VAL A 112 24.42 32.54 25.96
N GLU A 113 24.15 31.72 26.97
CA GLU A 113 24.57 30.32 27.06
C GLU A 113 23.49 29.36 26.50
N PHE A 114 22.21 29.75 26.59
CA PHE A 114 21.06 28.95 26.15
C PHE A 114 20.10 29.79 25.29
N LEU A 115 19.87 29.36 24.06
CA LEU A 115 18.89 29.97 23.15
C LEU A 115 17.91 28.91 22.66
N ASP A 116 16.63 29.13 22.92
CA ASP A 116 15.54 28.28 22.43
C ASP A 116 14.43 29.11 21.79
N LEU A 117 14.36 29.10 20.46
CA LEU A 117 13.27 29.73 19.71
C LEU A 117 12.46 28.69 18.94
N SER A 118 12.36 27.47 19.46
CA SER A 118 11.75 26.37 18.74
C SER A 118 10.24 26.53 18.55
N GLY A 119 9.72 26.03 17.42
CA GLY A 119 8.31 26.13 17.04
C GLY A 119 7.86 27.53 16.59
N SER A 120 8.80 28.48 16.51
CA SER A 120 8.54 29.88 16.14
C SER A 120 8.71 30.12 14.63
N GLN A 121 8.33 31.31 14.13
CA GLN A 121 8.47 31.69 12.72
C GLN A 121 9.77 32.48 12.45
N VAL A 122 10.79 32.23 13.25
CA VAL A 122 12.08 32.90 13.09
C VAL A 122 12.78 32.42 11.83
N GLN A 123 13.30 33.39 11.08
CA GLN A 123 14.05 33.27 9.84
C GLN A 123 15.49 33.74 10.05
N GLY A 124 16.35 33.44 9.09
CA GLY A 124 17.75 33.83 9.12
C GLY A 124 18.65 32.65 8.76
N THR A 125 19.94 32.84 9.01
CA THR A 125 20.95 31.85 8.70
C THR A 125 21.71 31.41 9.94
N VAL A 126 22.27 30.22 9.88
CA VAL A 126 23.20 29.71 10.88
C VAL A 126 24.40 30.65 11.10
N ALA A 127 24.82 31.40 10.08
CA ALA A 127 25.92 32.38 10.19
C ALA A 127 25.59 33.55 11.13
N ASP A 128 24.32 33.91 11.28
CA ASP A 128 23.89 34.98 12.20
C ASP A 128 24.20 34.62 13.66
N LEU A 129 24.22 33.32 13.98
CA LEU A 129 24.44 32.79 15.33
C LEU A 129 25.91 32.83 15.77
N LEU A 130 26.85 33.11 14.86
CA LEU A 130 28.29 33.15 15.14
C LEU A 130 28.68 34.21 16.18
N GLN A 131 27.81 35.18 16.41
CA GLN A 131 28.02 36.23 17.41
C GLN A 131 27.83 35.73 18.86
N LEU A 132 27.15 34.59 19.05
CA LEU A 132 26.86 34.00 20.36
C LEU A 132 27.96 33.03 20.77
N THR A 133 29.14 33.55 21.12
CA THR A 133 30.33 32.74 21.36
C THR A 133 30.27 31.87 22.62
N ASP A 134 29.47 32.25 23.61
CA ASP A 134 29.33 31.55 24.90
C ASP A 134 28.21 30.49 24.87
N LEU A 135 27.65 30.21 23.69
CA LEU A 135 26.49 29.34 23.54
C LEU A 135 26.86 27.87 23.84
N ASN A 136 26.14 27.31 24.81
CA ASN A 136 26.24 25.91 25.21
C ASN A 136 25.07 25.08 24.67
N SER A 137 23.91 25.70 24.45
CA SER A 137 22.71 25.03 23.99
C SER A 137 21.92 25.89 23.02
N LEU A 138 21.61 25.32 21.86
CA LEU A 138 20.91 26.00 20.77
C LEU A 138 19.77 25.14 20.25
N TYR A 139 18.54 25.58 20.49
CA TYR A 139 17.31 24.93 20.03
C TYR A 139 16.53 25.87 19.11
N LEU A 140 16.42 25.49 17.85
CA LEU A 140 15.66 26.21 16.82
C LEU A 140 14.83 25.23 15.99
N TYR A 141 14.35 24.14 16.60
CA TYR A 141 13.61 23.13 15.86
C TYR A 141 12.26 23.69 15.37
N GLN A 142 11.78 23.25 14.21
CA GLN A 142 10.54 23.78 13.58
C GLN A 142 10.57 25.30 13.37
N THR A 143 11.70 25.84 12.93
CA THR A 143 11.84 27.25 12.50
C THR A 143 12.18 27.34 11.02
N GLN A 144 12.28 28.56 10.48
CA GLN A 144 12.67 28.79 9.08
C GLN A 144 14.18 29.04 8.91
N LEU A 145 14.99 28.67 9.91
CA LEU A 145 16.44 28.81 9.87
C LEU A 145 17.03 28.05 8.66
N SER A 146 18.02 28.66 8.02
CA SER A 146 18.70 28.11 6.84
C SER A 146 20.22 28.29 6.92
N GLY A 147 20.95 27.90 5.89
CA GLY A 147 22.40 28.08 5.80
C GLY A 147 23.20 26.86 6.22
N ASN A 148 24.52 26.97 6.13
CA ASN A 148 25.43 25.84 6.20
C ASN A 148 25.88 25.56 7.65
N VAL A 149 25.74 24.31 8.10
CA VAL A 149 26.18 23.85 9.44
C VAL A 149 27.68 23.99 9.66
N ALA A 150 28.50 24.10 8.62
CA ALA A 150 29.94 24.33 8.72
C ALA A 150 30.27 25.62 9.51
N GLU A 151 29.40 26.64 9.47
CA GLU A 151 29.58 27.86 10.25
C GLU A 151 29.55 27.57 11.76
N LEU A 152 28.74 26.61 12.22
CA LEU A 152 28.65 26.24 13.64
C LEU A 152 29.94 25.67 14.21
N SER A 153 30.88 25.23 13.36
CA SER A 153 32.18 24.70 13.80
C SER A 153 32.97 25.66 14.71
N LYS A 154 32.67 26.96 14.65
CA LYS A 154 33.27 28.00 15.49
C LYS A 154 32.69 28.06 16.91
N LEU A 155 31.49 27.53 17.15
CA LEU A 155 30.80 27.56 18.45
C LEU A 155 31.23 26.36 19.33
N ILE A 156 32.53 26.29 19.63
CA ILE A 156 33.18 25.13 20.27
C ILE A 156 32.67 24.81 21.70
N SER A 157 31.95 25.73 22.33
CA SER A 157 31.33 25.55 23.65
C SER A 157 30.04 24.73 23.62
N LEU A 158 29.46 24.51 22.43
CA LEU A 158 28.18 23.80 22.28
C LEU A 158 28.22 22.40 22.89
N GLU A 159 27.27 22.16 23.79
CA GLU A 159 26.97 20.85 24.36
C GLU A 159 25.67 20.25 23.79
N SER A 160 24.73 21.09 23.35
CA SER A 160 23.43 20.64 22.85
C SER A 160 23.01 21.45 21.62
N LEU A 161 22.75 20.76 20.51
CA LEU A 161 22.34 21.36 19.25
C LEU A 161 21.08 20.66 18.72
N HIS A 162 20.00 21.42 18.54
CA HIS A 162 18.74 20.92 17.99
C HIS A 162 18.19 21.88 16.93
N LEU A 163 18.38 21.53 15.66
CA LEU A 163 17.94 22.31 14.49
C LEU A 163 17.01 21.49 13.58
N SER A 164 16.33 20.50 14.12
CA SER A 164 15.48 19.60 13.34
C SER A 164 14.26 20.31 12.75
N ASP A 165 13.72 19.82 11.63
CA ASP A 165 12.64 20.49 10.89
C ASP A 165 12.98 21.94 10.48
N THR A 166 14.21 22.18 10.02
CA THR A 166 14.65 23.47 9.48
C THR A 166 15.24 23.29 8.07
N ARG A 167 15.68 24.39 7.44
CA ARG A 167 16.30 24.39 6.10
C ARG A 167 17.83 24.45 6.17
N VAL A 168 18.43 24.06 7.29
CA VAL A 168 19.89 24.01 7.42
C VAL A 168 20.46 22.90 6.56
N SER A 169 21.61 23.17 5.95
CA SER A 169 22.27 22.28 5.00
C SER A 169 23.77 22.19 5.28
N GLY A 170 24.51 21.47 4.44
CA GLY A 170 25.96 21.31 4.56
C GLY A 170 26.38 19.93 5.07
N ASP A 171 27.70 19.75 5.19
CA ASP A 171 28.29 18.47 5.58
C ASP A 171 28.38 18.33 7.10
N VAL A 172 27.83 17.24 7.66
CA VAL A 172 27.91 16.95 9.09
C VAL A 172 29.34 16.74 9.60
N ALA A 173 30.27 16.38 8.72
CA ALA A 173 31.69 16.22 9.07
C ALA A 173 32.31 17.52 9.62
N GLU A 174 31.79 18.68 9.19
CA GLU A 174 32.26 19.99 9.64
C GLU A 174 31.93 20.27 11.12
N LEU A 175 30.99 19.53 11.71
CA LEU A 175 30.66 19.62 13.13
C LEU A 175 31.63 18.84 14.02
N SER A 176 32.61 18.12 13.46
CA SER A 176 33.51 17.23 14.19
C SER A 176 34.42 17.92 15.22
N ASN A 177 34.58 19.25 15.13
CA ASN A 177 35.34 20.04 16.10
C ASN A 177 34.55 20.38 17.38
N LEU A 178 33.23 20.17 17.40
CA LEU A 178 32.37 20.46 18.56
C LEU A 178 32.48 19.37 19.63
N THR A 179 33.69 19.09 20.11
CA THR A 179 34.01 17.91 20.95
C THR A 179 33.29 17.86 22.31
N ARG A 180 32.68 18.97 22.75
CA ARG A 180 31.83 19.06 23.95
C ARG A 180 30.38 18.62 23.71
N LEU A 181 29.99 18.42 22.45
CA LEU A 181 28.62 18.10 22.08
C LEU A 181 28.18 16.75 22.70
N LYS A 182 27.09 16.81 23.44
CA LYS A 182 26.40 15.69 24.10
C LYS A 182 25.12 15.34 23.34
N VAL A 183 24.47 16.33 22.73
CA VAL A 183 23.22 16.15 21.99
C VAL A 183 23.34 16.80 20.62
N LEU A 184 23.13 16.01 19.58
CA LEU A 184 23.05 16.48 18.20
C LEU A 184 21.74 15.98 17.57
N ARG A 185 20.84 16.91 17.25
CA ARG A 185 19.58 16.61 16.57
C ARG A 185 19.41 17.48 15.32
N LEU A 186 19.46 16.85 14.16
CA LEU A 186 19.32 17.48 12.85
C LEU A 186 18.33 16.69 11.96
N TYR A 187 17.34 16.01 12.55
CA TYR A 187 16.40 15.21 11.76
C TYR A 187 15.54 16.09 10.85
N ARG A 188 15.17 15.57 9.68
CA ARG A 188 14.39 16.28 8.65
C ARG A 188 14.97 17.67 8.33
N THR A 189 16.25 17.72 7.98
CA THR A 189 16.91 18.93 7.48
C THR A 189 17.46 18.67 6.07
N GLN A 190 18.43 19.46 5.60
CA GLN A 190 19.10 19.28 4.30
C GLN A 190 20.60 18.98 4.50
N VAL A 191 20.98 18.47 5.67
CA VAL A 191 22.37 18.10 5.94
C VAL A 191 22.71 16.80 5.21
N SER A 192 23.98 16.68 4.84
CA SER A 192 24.52 15.57 4.06
C SER A 192 25.92 15.22 4.55
N GLY A 193 26.59 14.30 3.86
CA GLY A 193 27.99 13.98 4.11
C GLY A 193 28.20 12.69 4.91
N ASN A 194 29.48 12.42 5.20
CA ASN A 194 29.91 11.19 5.83
C ASN A 194 29.88 11.31 7.36
N VAL A 195 29.25 10.35 8.04
CA VAL A 195 29.17 10.32 9.51
C VAL A 195 30.49 9.95 10.20
N SER A 196 31.51 9.48 9.48
CA SER A 196 32.76 8.97 10.05
C SER A 196 33.44 9.97 10.97
N GLU A 197 33.42 11.26 10.61
CA GLU A 197 34.05 12.35 11.37
C GLU A 197 33.33 12.65 12.70
N LEU A 198 32.06 12.28 12.82
CA LEU A 198 31.31 12.41 14.08
C LEU A 198 31.87 11.49 15.18
N SER A 199 32.67 10.48 14.82
CA SER A 199 33.37 9.61 15.78
C SER A 199 34.34 10.37 16.71
N LYS A 200 34.73 11.60 16.34
CA LYS A 200 35.54 12.51 17.18
C LYS A 200 34.75 13.09 18.36
N LEU A 201 33.42 13.12 18.28
CA LEU A 201 32.53 13.72 19.26
C LEU A 201 32.26 12.77 20.45
N LYS A 202 33.31 12.38 21.17
CA LYS A 202 33.27 11.36 22.23
C LYS A 202 32.33 11.66 23.40
N SER A 203 31.92 12.92 23.55
CA SER A 203 30.97 13.37 24.56
C SER A 203 29.50 13.10 24.19
N LEU A 204 29.23 12.68 22.94
CA LEU A 204 27.87 12.42 22.47
C LEU A 204 27.16 11.38 23.33
N ARG A 205 25.88 11.67 23.59
CA ARG A 205 24.89 10.85 24.27
C ARG A 205 23.68 10.62 23.38
N ILE A 206 23.30 11.63 22.60
CA ILE A 206 22.18 11.56 21.67
C ILE A 206 22.65 12.03 20.30
N LEU A 207 22.50 11.16 19.30
CA LEU A 207 22.71 11.47 17.90
C LEU A 207 21.45 11.12 17.12
N ASP A 208 20.78 12.13 16.58
CA ASP A 208 19.56 11.98 15.81
C ASP A 208 19.68 12.75 14.50
N LEU A 209 19.83 12.02 13.42
CA LEU A 209 19.99 12.54 12.07
C LEU A 209 18.98 11.94 11.09
N TYR A 210 17.83 11.47 11.61
CA TYR A 210 16.77 10.85 10.85
C TYR A 210 16.35 11.66 9.61
N GLN A 211 16.13 11.00 8.47
CA GLN A 211 15.61 11.58 7.23
C GLN A 211 16.48 12.74 6.69
N ASN A 212 17.72 12.38 6.29
CA ASN A 212 18.73 13.26 5.68
C ASN A 212 19.56 12.51 4.63
N GLU A 213 20.37 13.23 3.84
CA GLU A 213 21.22 12.62 2.79
C GLU A 213 22.58 12.14 3.29
N LEU A 214 22.58 11.41 4.41
CA LEU A 214 23.81 10.94 5.07
C LEU A 214 24.27 9.60 4.52
N TRP A 215 25.58 9.40 4.49
CA TRP A 215 26.23 8.17 4.06
C TRP A 215 27.45 7.87 4.95
N GLY A 216 28.11 6.74 4.68
CA GLY A 216 29.21 6.25 5.49
C GLY A 216 28.86 4.95 6.20
N ASN A 217 29.70 4.57 7.15
CA ASN A 217 29.58 3.29 7.84
C ASN A 217 29.29 3.47 9.33
N VAL A 218 28.34 2.70 9.84
CA VAL A 218 27.97 2.69 11.26
C VAL A 218 29.11 2.24 12.18
N GLU A 219 30.06 1.48 11.65
CA GLU A 219 31.28 1.06 12.35
C GLU A 219 32.11 2.22 12.88
N ASP A 220 32.13 3.35 12.16
CA ASP A 220 32.90 4.53 12.56
C ASP A 220 32.37 5.11 13.87
N LEU A 221 31.06 4.96 14.11
CA LEU A 221 30.38 5.42 15.32
C LEU A 221 30.59 4.50 16.54
N SER A 222 31.16 3.31 16.35
CA SER A 222 31.43 2.33 17.44
C SER A 222 32.38 2.85 18.54
N ARG A 223 33.07 3.96 18.27
CA ARG A 223 33.97 4.67 19.21
C ARG A 223 33.22 5.57 20.20
N LEU A 224 31.96 5.90 19.94
CA LEU A 224 31.14 6.79 20.77
C LEU A 224 30.57 6.05 21.98
N LYS A 225 31.44 5.52 22.85
CA LYS A 225 31.08 4.57 23.92
C LYS A 225 29.97 5.02 24.88
N GLY A 226 29.83 6.34 25.09
CA GLY A 226 28.78 6.89 25.95
C GLY A 226 27.45 7.15 25.24
N LEU A 227 27.29 6.78 23.97
CA LEU A 227 26.08 7.02 23.20
C LEU A 227 24.91 6.21 23.79
N GLN A 228 23.80 6.90 24.04
CA GLN A 228 22.58 6.35 24.66
C GLN A 228 21.44 6.24 23.66
N ASN A 229 21.33 7.20 22.74
CA ASN A 229 20.30 7.23 21.71
C ASN A 229 20.95 7.48 20.36
N LEU A 230 20.68 6.59 19.41
CA LEU A 230 21.12 6.70 18.03
C LEU A 230 19.92 6.54 17.10
N ASP A 231 19.65 7.57 16.31
CA ASP A 231 18.72 7.51 15.18
C ASP A 231 19.41 8.00 13.90
N LEU A 232 19.56 7.08 12.94
CA LEU A 232 20.06 7.36 11.58
C LEU A 232 19.08 6.82 10.54
N SER A 233 17.82 6.67 10.91
CA SER A 233 16.82 6.05 10.03
C SER A 233 16.55 6.91 8.79
N ASP A 234 16.10 6.28 7.70
CA ASP A 234 15.86 6.94 6.41
C ASP A 234 17.08 7.75 5.93
N THR A 235 18.22 7.06 5.85
CA THR A 235 19.50 7.58 5.33
C THR A 235 20.19 6.53 4.46
N ARG A 236 21.32 6.88 3.85
CA ARG A 236 22.15 5.94 3.05
C ARG A 236 23.28 5.30 3.85
N ILE A 237 23.17 5.29 5.18
CA ILE A 237 24.14 4.66 6.07
C ILE A 237 24.20 3.16 5.81
N SER A 238 25.41 2.63 5.80
CA SER A 238 25.73 1.23 5.53
C SER A 238 26.60 0.64 6.64
N GLY A 239 26.99 -0.62 6.50
CA GLY A 239 27.88 -1.31 7.44
C GLY A 239 27.23 -2.49 8.15
N ASP A 240 27.99 -3.04 9.09
CA ASP A 240 27.65 -4.20 9.90
C ASP A 240 27.15 -3.78 11.29
N VAL A 241 25.88 -4.10 11.57
CA VAL A 241 25.22 -3.81 12.85
C VAL A 241 25.94 -4.46 14.05
N ALA A 242 26.67 -5.56 13.84
CA ALA A 242 27.45 -6.22 14.89
C ALA A 242 28.45 -5.28 15.56
N LYS A 243 28.94 -4.28 14.84
CA LYS A 243 29.97 -3.34 15.30
C LYS A 243 29.42 -2.34 16.30
N LEU A 244 28.10 -2.16 16.33
CA LEU A 244 27.40 -1.37 17.34
C LEU A 244 27.29 -2.06 18.70
N SER A 245 27.57 -3.37 18.80
CA SER A 245 27.61 -4.11 20.08
C SER A 245 28.58 -3.50 21.11
N GLN A 246 29.47 -2.65 20.61
CA GLN A 246 30.46 -1.87 21.33
C GLN A 246 29.92 -0.65 22.09
N LEU A 247 28.67 -0.24 21.82
CA LEU A 247 28.00 0.92 22.41
C LEU A 247 27.08 0.50 23.56
N THR A 248 27.66 -0.02 24.63
CA THR A 248 26.94 -0.70 25.73
C THR A 248 25.98 0.19 26.52
N ASP A 249 26.12 1.52 26.42
CA ASP A 249 25.25 2.50 27.06
C ASP A 249 23.97 2.81 26.26
N LEU A 250 23.79 2.19 25.08
CA LEU A 250 22.61 2.39 24.24
C LEU A 250 21.32 1.93 24.94
N ASN A 251 20.37 2.86 24.99
CA ASN A 251 18.98 2.65 25.40
C ASN A 251 18.06 2.56 24.19
N SER A 252 18.37 3.26 23.10
CA SER A 252 17.54 3.31 21.89
C SER A 252 18.38 3.29 20.63
N LEU A 253 18.05 2.38 19.71
CA LEU A 253 18.72 2.22 18.43
C LEU A 253 17.69 2.17 17.29
N TYR A 254 17.65 3.21 16.47
CA TYR A 254 16.77 3.35 15.31
C TYR A 254 17.61 3.51 14.04
N LEU A 255 17.53 2.53 13.15
CA LEU A 255 18.27 2.51 11.89
C LEU A 255 17.38 1.99 10.75
N TYR A 256 16.06 2.24 10.83
CA TYR A 256 15.11 1.72 9.85
C TYR A 256 15.33 2.39 8.49
N GLN A 257 15.07 1.68 7.39
CA GLN A 257 15.31 2.20 6.02
C GLN A 257 16.75 2.71 5.81
N THR A 258 17.71 1.84 6.11
CA THR A 258 19.15 2.07 5.84
C THR A 258 19.73 0.90 5.06
N GLN A 259 20.99 1.02 4.62
CA GLN A 259 21.69 -0.03 3.87
C GLN A 259 22.47 -0.99 4.78
N LEU A 260 22.08 -1.07 6.05
CA LEU A 260 22.75 -1.92 7.04
C LEU A 260 22.60 -3.40 6.75
N SER A 261 23.60 -4.15 7.19
CA SER A 261 23.68 -5.60 7.14
C SER A 261 24.26 -6.13 8.45
N GLY A 262 24.57 -7.43 8.48
CA GLY A 262 25.19 -8.05 9.65
C GLY A 262 24.22 -8.84 10.51
N ASN A 263 24.76 -9.47 11.55
CA ASN A 263 24.01 -10.40 12.41
C ASN A 263 23.53 -9.71 13.70
N VAL A 264 22.23 -9.82 13.98
CA VAL A 264 21.61 -9.25 15.20
C VAL A 264 22.08 -9.90 16.50
N ALA A 265 22.67 -11.10 16.46
CA ALA A 265 23.14 -11.82 17.63
C ALA A 265 24.14 -11.00 18.48
N GLU A 266 24.97 -10.20 17.82
CA GLU A 266 25.98 -9.37 18.48
C GLU A 266 25.35 -8.22 19.29
N LEU A 267 24.13 -7.80 18.94
CA LEU A 267 23.38 -6.79 19.69
C LEU A 267 22.89 -7.30 21.04
N SER A 268 22.93 -8.61 21.30
CA SER A 268 22.62 -9.21 22.60
C SER A 268 23.51 -8.67 23.73
N LYS A 269 24.65 -8.05 23.41
CA LYS A 269 25.56 -7.39 24.36
C LYS A 269 25.01 -6.05 24.91
N LEU A 270 24.04 -5.43 24.23
CA LEU A 270 23.49 -4.12 24.58
C LEU A 270 22.43 -4.21 25.68
N LYS A 271 22.81 -4.62 26.90
CA LYS A 271 21.88 -4.95 27.99
C LYS A 271 20.97 -3.81 28.46
N ASN A 272 21.33 -2.56 28.16
CA ASN A 272 20.52 -1.39 28.49
C ASN A 272 19.42 -1.08 27.45
N LEU A 273 19.41 -1.77 26.32
CA LEU A 273 18.54 -1.44 25.20
C LEU A 273 17.06 -1.63 25.57
N GLU A 274 16.30 -0.55 25.40
CA GLU A 274 14.85 -0.51 25.60
C GLU A 274 14.09 -0.47 24.27
N SER A 275 14.69 0.08 23.21
CA SER A 275 14.07 0.17 21.88
C SER A 275 15.07 -0.19 20.78
N LEU A 276 14.67 -1.12 19.92
CA LEU A 276 15.42 -1.56 18.74
C LEU A 276 14.52 -1.53 17.50
N HIS A 277 14.93 -0.77 16.49
CA HIS A 277 14.24 -0.68 15.21
C HIS A 277 15.25 -0.76 14.06
N LEU A 278 15.26 -1.89 13.35
CA LEU A 278 16.15 -2.15 12.21
C LEU A 278 15.37 -2.56 10.95
N SER A 279 14.07 -2.27 10.90
CA SER A 279 13.21 -2.65 9.79
C SER A 279 13.67 -2.06 8.46
N ASP A 280 13.32 -2.70 7.35
CA ASP A 280 13.75 -2.29 6.00
C ASP A 280 15.28 -2.19 5.84
N THR A 281 15.99 -3.18 6.37
CA THR A 281 17.45 -3.31 6.20
C THR A 281 17.80 -4.74 5.78
N ARG A 282 19.09 -5.02 5.59
CA ARG A 282 19.60 -6.37 5.26
C ARG A 282 20.20 -7.07 6.49
N VAL A 283 19.79 -6.68 7.70
CA VAL A 283 20.23 -7.37 8.92
C VAL A 283 19.64 -8.78 8.95
N SER A 284 20.42 -9.71 9.47
CA SER A 284 20.14 -11.15 9.49
C SER A 284 20.44 -11.75 10.86
N GLY A 285 20.28 -13.06 11.00
CA GLY A 285 20.56 -13.78 12.24
C GLY A 285 19.30 -14.30 12.94
N ASP A 286 19.52 -15.02 14.03
CA ASP A 286 18.44 -15.63 14.81
C ASP A 286 17.89 -14.64 15.84
N VAL A 287 16.58 -14.40 15.85
CA VAL A 287 15.92 -13.53 16.83
C VAL A 287 16.01 -14.07 18.26
N ALA A 288 16.21 -15.38 18.45
CA ALA A 288 16.41 -16.00 19.75
C ALA A 288 17.62 -15.42 20.50
N GLU A 289 18.63 -14.95 19.78
CA GLU A 289 19.84 -14.35 20.35
C GLU A 289 19.55 -13.01 21.06
N LEU A 290 18.45 -12.33 20.68
CA LEU A 290 18.01 -11.09 21.32
C LEU A 290 17.28 -11.33 22.65
N SER A 291 17.02 -12.59 23.03
CA SER A 291 16.26 -12.95 24.23
C SER A 291 16.87 -12.48 25.56
N ASN A 292 18.16 -12.14 25.57
CA ASN A 292 18.86 -11.62 26.74
C ASN A 292 18.73 -10.09 26.92
N LEU A 293 18.02 -9.39 26.05
CA LEU A 293 17.76 -7.95 26.14
C LEU A 293 16.53 -7.67 27.02
N THR A 294 16.56 -8.08 28.28
CA THR A 294 15.36 -8.14 29.15
C THR A 294 14.70 -6.79 29.46
N ARG A 295 15.37 -5.67 29.15
CA ARG A 295 14.83 -4.30 29.26
C ARG A 295 14.06 -3.85 28.01
N LEU A 296 14.12 -4.63 26.93
CA LEU A 296 13.52 -4.27 25.66
C LEU A 296 12.00 -4.14 25.79
N LYS A 297 11.51 -2.97 25.39
CA LYS A 297 10.09 -2.59 25.34
C LYS A 297 9.60 -2.58 23.89
N VAL A 298 10.47 -2.23 22.94
CA VAL A 298 10.14 -2.14 21.52
C VAL A 298 11.15 -2.94 20.71
N LEU A 299 10.67 -3.91 19.94
CA LEU A 299 11.44 -4.66 18.96
C LEU A 299 10.74 -4.59 17.60
N ARG A 300 11.38 -3.95 16.63
CA ARG A 300 10.92 -3.86 15.24
C ARG A 300 12.00 -4.30 14.28
N LEU A 301 11.76 -5.39 13.56
CA LEU A 301 12.67 -5.97 12.56
C LEU A 301 11.91 -6.37 11.29
N TYR A 302 10.80 -5.71 10.98
CA TYR A 302 9.99 -6.06 9.81
C TYR A 302 10.73 -5.85 8.49
N ARG A 303 10.46 -6.71 7.50
CA ARG A 303 11.13 -6.68 6.18
C ARG A 303 12.66 -6.65 6.31
N THR A 304 13.21 -7.59 7.07
CA THR A 304 14.67 -7.82 7.16
C THR A 304 14.98 -9.26 6.71
N GLN A 305 16.15 -9.79 7.09
CA GLN A 305 16.56 -11.16 6.81
C GLN A 305 16.74 -11.97 8.10
N VAL A 306 16.08 -11.55 9.18
CA VAL A 306 16.12 -12.28 10.45
C VAL A 306 15.27 -13.55 10.36
N SER A 307 15.66 -14.55 11.13
CA SER A 307 15.06 -15.87 11.14
C SER A 307 15.05 -16.42 12.56
N GLY A 308 14.61 -17.67 12.72
CA GLY A 308 14.70 -18.39 13.99
C GLY A 308 13.37 -18.52 14.73
N ASN A 309 13.45 -19.12 15.91
CA ASN A 309 12.29 -19.49 16.71
C ASN A 309 11.91 -18.37 17.67
N VAL A 310 10.64 -17.95 17.66
CA VAL A 310 10.14 -16.86 18.53
C VAL A 310 10.01 -17.24 20.01
N SER A 311 10.08 -18.51 20.37
CA SER A 311 9.87 -19.00 21.74
C SER A 311 10.77 -18.33 22.78
N GLU A 312 12.02 -18.05 22.41
CA GLU A 312 13.01 -17.40 23.29
C GLU A 312 12.67 -15.93 23.56
N LEU A 313 11.89 -15.27 22.70
CA LEU A 313 11.41 -13.91 22.93
C LEU A 313 10.44 -13.83 24.13
N SER A 314 9.89 -14.95 24.58
CA SER A 314 9.07 -15.03 25.80
C SER A 314 9.82 -14.59 27.08
N LYS A 315 11.16 -14.55 27.04
CA LYS A 315 12.01 -14.01 28.13
C LYS A 315 11.93 -12.48 28.24
N LEU A 316 11.52 -11.77 27.19
CA LEU A 316 11.48 -10.31 27.12
C LEU A 316 10.21 -9.75 27.80
N LYS A 317 10.06 -9.96 29.10
CA LYS A 317 8.83 -9.61 29.84
C LYS A 317 8.47 -8.11 29.83
N SER A 318 9.43 -7.24 29.52
CA SER A 318 9.23 -5.80 29.39
C SER A 318 8.64 -5.37 28.05
N LEU A 319 8.52 -6.30 27.09
CA LEU A 319 8.10 -5.99 25.73
C LEU A 319 6.67 -5.45 25.70
N ARG A 320 6.47 -4.42 24.87
CA ARG A 320 5.21 -3.73 24.60
C ARG A 320 4.87 -3.79 23.12
N ILE A 321 5.88 -3.70 22.27
CA ILE A 321 5.75 -3.74 20.82
C ILE A 321 6.69 -4.81 20.27
N LEU A 322 6.12 -5.78 19.58
CA LEU A 322 6.84 -6.79 18.81
C LEU A 322 6.35 -6.75 17.37
N ASP A 323 7.22 -6.37 16.46
CA ASP A 323 6.92 -6.28 15.03
C ASP A 323 8.03 -6.98 14.24
N LEU A 324 7.70 -8.14 13.72
CA LEU A 324 8.60 -8.98 12.93
C LEU A 324 7.99 -9.35 11.58
N TYR A 325 7.06 -8.54 11.09
CA TYR A 325 6.36 -8.73 9.82
C TYR A 325 7.33 -9.05 8.66
N GLN A 326 6.98 -10.01 7.80
CA GLN A 326 7.70 -10.34 6.57
C GLN A 326 9.17 -10.74 6.83
N ASN A 327 9.36 -11.85 7.54
CA ASN A 327 10.66 -12.47 7.87
C ASN A 327 10.57 -14.01 7.87
N GLU A 328 11.71 -14.71 7.95
CA GLU A 328 11.76 -16.18 7.94
C GLU A 328 11.62 -16.81 9.35
N LEU A 329 10.62 -16.34 10.10
CA LEU A 329 10.38 -16.76 11.49
C LEU A 329 9.48 -17.98 11.58
N TRP A 330 9.71 -18.80 12.62
CA TRP A 330 8.93 -20.00 12.91
C TRP A 330 8.77 -20.20 14.42
N GLY A 331 8.04 -21.23 14.82
CA GLY A 331 7.70 -21.52 16.21
C GLY A 331 6.25 -21.20 16.49
N ASN A 332 5.87 -21.31 17.76
CA ASN A 332 4.48 -21.26 18.16
C ASN A 332 4.10 -19.96 18.85
N VAL A 333 2.92 -19.46 18.52
CA VAL A 333 2.36 -18.25 19.14
C VAL A 333 2.06 -18.43 20.64
N GLU A 334 1.86 -19.69 21.09
CA GLU A 334 1.65 -20.00 22.51
C GLU A 334 2.81 -19.54 23.40
N ASP A 335 4.04 -19.60 22.88
CA ASP A 335 5.23 -19.24 23.66
C ASP A 335 5.23 -17.75 24.05
N LEU A 336 4.62 -16.91 23.21
CA LEU A 336 4.50 -15.46 23.45
C LEU A 336 3.40 -15.10 24.46
N SER A 337 2.55 -16.06 24.87
CA SER A 337 1.47 -15.85 25.85
C SER A 337 1.94 -15.40 27.24
N ARG A 338 3.26 -15.50 27.51
CA ARG A 338 3.92 -15.03 28.73
C ARG A 338 4.19 -13.52 28.75
N LEU A 339 4.13 -12.85 27.60
CA LEU A 339 4.43 -11.42 27.45
C LEU A 339 3.24 -10.56 27.85
N LYS A 340 2.82 -10.62 29.12
CA LYS A 340 1.53 -10.05 29.59
C LYS A 340 1.33 -8.56 29.29
N GLY A 341 2.39 -7.78 29.24
CA GLY A 341 2.33 -6.35 28.94
C GLY A 341 2.35 -6.01 27.44
N LEU A 342 2.31 -7.01 26.55
CA LEU A 342 2.39 -6.77 25.11
C LEU A 342 1.12 -6.03 24.63
N GLN A 343 1.33 -4.94 23.89
CA GLN A 343 0.29 -4.05 23.40
C GLN A 343 0.11 -4.18 21.88
N ASN A 344 1.21 -4.36 21.15
CA ASN A 344 1.20 -4.49 19.70
C ASN A 344 2.02 -5.72 19.31
N LEU A 345 1.38 -6.61 18.56
CA LEU A 345 2.01 -7.81 18.01
C LEU A 345 1.75 -7.88 16.50
N ASP A 346 2.82 -7.86 15.72
CA ASP A 346 2.80 -8.17 14.29
C ASP A 346 3.80 -9.28 13.96
N LEU A 347 3.29 -10.43 13.53
CA LEU A 347 4.07 -11.55 13.00
C LEU A 347 3.55 -11.97 11.63
N SER A 348 2.89 -11.05 10.92
CA SER A 348 2.27 -11.37 9.64
C SER A 348 3.31 -11.74 8.59
N ASP A 349 2.91 -12.54 7.58
CA ASP A 349 3.80 -13.04 6.53
C ASP A 349 5.07 -13.71 7.10
N THR A 350 4.84 -14.69 7.98
CA THR A 350 5.88 -15.55 8.58
C THR A 350 5.40 -17.00 8.63
N ARG A 351 6.26 -17.93 9.07
CA ARG A 351 5.92 -19.35 9.24
C ARG A 351 5.49 -19.68 10.67
N ILE A 352 5.00 -18.69 11.42
CA ILE A 352 4.50 -18.89 12.79
C ILE A 352 3.24 -19.76 12.77
N SER A 353 3.20 -20.71 13.69
CA SER A 353 2.10 -21.66 13.87
C SER A 353 1.53 -21.61 15.28
N GLY A 354 0.58 -22.48 15.57
CA GLY A 354 -0.02 -22.64 16.89
C GLY A 354 -1.48 -22.17 16.96
N ASP A 355 -2.00 -22.19 18.17
CA ASP A 355 -3.38 -21.93 18.54
C ASP A 355 -3.54 -20.48 19.05
N VAL A 356 -4.32 -19.71 18.30
CA VAL A 356 -4.65 -18.31 18.62
C VAL A 356 -5.34 -18.17 19.98
N ALA A 357 -6.00 -19.22 20.49
CA ALA A 357 -6.63 -19.21 21.81
C ALA A 357 -5.64 -18.89 22.94
N LYS A 358 -4.37 -19.28 22.83
CA LYS A 358 -3.38 -19.00 23.88
C LYS A 358 -3.03 -17.52 23.99
N LEU A 359 -3.27 -16.74 22.94
CA LEU A 359 -3.11 -15.29 22.97
C LEU A 359 -4.16 -14.58 23.80
N SER A 360 -5.26 -15.25 24.20
CA SER A 360 -6.30 -14.68 25.07
C SER A 360 -5.77 -14.18 26.42
N GLN A 361 -4.55 -14.56 26.74
CA GLN A 361 -3.84 -14.25 27.96
C GLN A 361 -3.07 -12.92 27.92
N LEU A 362 -3.01 -12.27 26.75
CA LEU A 362 -2.33 -10.99 26.52
C LEU A 362 -3.33 -9.83 26.57
N THR A 363 -3.93 -9.61 27.73
CA THR A 363 -5.08 -8.71 27.92
C THR A 363 -4.81 -7.22 27.60
N ASP A 364 -3.54 -6.83 27.54
CA ASP A 364 -3.10 -5.47 27.22
C ASP A 364 -2.97 -5.21 25.70
N LEU A 365 -3.23 -6.23 24.86
CA LEU A 365 -3.17 -6.09 23.40
C LEU A 365 -4.19 -5.07 22.89
N ASN A 366 -3.67 -4.10 22.14
CA ASN A 366 -4.42 -3.11 21.38
C ASN A 366 -4.45 -3.48 19.88
N SER A 367 -3.40 -4.12 19.37
CA SER A 367 -3.27 -4.47 17.96
C SER A 367 -2.65 -5.86 17.78
N LEU A 368 -3.34 -6.71 17.03
CA LEU A 368 -2.92 -8.07 16.72
C LEU A 368 -2.98 -8.33 15.21
N TYR A 369 -1.81 -8.45 14.59
CA TYR A 369 -1.64 -8.71 13.17
C TYR A 369 -0.88 -10.02 12.97
N LEU A 370 -1.54 -11.03 12.41
CA LEU A 370 -0.97 -12.36 12.17
C LEU A 370 -1.43 -12.90 10.81
N TYR A 371 -1.67 -12.02 9.84
CA TYR A 371 -2.18 -12.42 8.53
C TYR A 371 -1.12 -13.22 7.76
N GLN A 372 -1.52 -14.14 6.88
CA GLN A 372 -0.59 -15.01 6.14
C GLN A 372 0.40 -15.75 7.07
N THR A 373 -0.14 -16.47 8.05
CA THR A 373 0.62 -17.35 8.95
C THR A 373 -0.02 -18.73 9.00
N GLN A 374 0.63 -19.69 9.66
CA GLN A 374 0.12 -21.06 9.80
C GLN A 374 -0.73 -21.25 11.07
N LEU A 375 -1.34 -20.17 11.56
CA LEU A 375 -2.13 -20.18 12.77
C LEU A 375 -3.46 -20.93 12.59
N SER A 376 -3.91 -21.50 13.69
CA SER A 376 -5.18 -22.20 13.82
C SER A 376 -5.84 -21.84 15.15
N GLY A 377 -6.96 -22.49 15.46
CA GLY A 377 -7.65 -22.33 16.74
C GLY A 377 -8.86 -21.41 16.68
N ASN A 378 -9.57 -21.34 17.80
CA ASN A 378 -10.88 -20.71 17.86
C ASN A 378 -10.79 -19.22 18.22
N VAL A 379 -11.33 -18.35 17.36
CA VAL A 379 -11.37 -16.90 17.56
C VAL A 379 -12.20 -16.48 18.78
N ALA A 380 -13.15 -17.30 19.25
CA ALA A 380 -13.98 -17.01 20.41
C ALA A 380 -13.16 -16.71 21.68
N GLU A 381 -12.00 -17.34 21.84
CA GLU A 381 -11.11 -17.14 22.97
C GLU A 381 -10.49 -15.73 22.99
N LEU A 382 -10.39 -15.07 21.84
CA LEU A 382 -9.91 -13.69 21.73
C LEU A 382 -10.92 -12.67 22.27
N SER A 383 -12.16 -13.06 22.54
CA SER A 383 -13.17 -12.21 23.19
C SER A 383 -12.73 -11.67 24.56
N LYS A 384 -11.71 -12.29 25.19
CA LYS A 384 -11.09 -11.86 26.45
C LYS A 384 -10.20 -10.61 26.29
N LEU A 385 -9.77 -10.28 25.07
CA LEU A 385 -8.86 -9.16 24.79
C LEU A 385 -9.60 -7.81 24.71
N LYS A 386 -10.17 -7.35 25.82
CA LYS A 386 -11.07 -6.18 25.84
C LYS A 386 -10.44 -4.85 25.40
N SER A 387 -9.11 -4.75 25.40
CA SER A 387 -8.37 -3.57 24.93
C SER A 387 -8.19 -3.52 23.41
N LEU A 388 -8.51 -4.61 22.70
CA LEU A 388 -8.19 -4.77 21.29
C LEU A 388 -8.94 -3.76 20.40
N GLU A 389 -8.18 -3.01 19.61
CA GLU A 389 -8.67 -2.04 18.64
C GLU A 389 -8.52 -2.53 17.20
N SER A 390 -7.54 -3.39 16.92
CA SER A 390 -7.27 -3.92 15.58
C SER A 390 -6.94 -5.41 15.62
N LEU A 391 -7.68 -6.20 14.84
CA LEU A 391 -7.51 -7.64 14.70
C LEU A 391 -7.41 -8.01 13.21
N HIS A 392 -6.30 -8.64 12.83
CA HIS A 392 -6.07 -9.14 11.47
C HIS A 392 -5.50 -10.56 11.52
N LEU A 393 -6.32 -11.54 11.14
CA LEU A 393 -5.95 -12.97 11.07
C LEU A 393 -6.26 -13.58 9.69
N SER A 394 -6.42 -12.74 8.67
CA SER A 394 -6.74 -13.20 7.32
C SER A 394 -5.69 -14.15 6.76
N ASP A 395 -6.08 -15.03 5.85
CA ASP A 395 -5.17 -16.04 5.27
C ASP A 395 -4.50 -16.94 6.32
N THR A 396 -5.30 -17.42 7.27
CA THR A 396 -4.88 -18.40 8.28
C THR A 396 -5.93 -19.52 8.38
N ARG A 397 -5.69 -20.51 9.26
CA ARG A 397 -6.62 -21.62 9.52
C ARG A 397 -7.41 -21.41 10.81
N VAL A 398 -7.58 -20.16 11.25
CA VAL A 398 -8.40 -19.86 12.43
C VAL A 398 -9.87 -20.10 12.12
N SER A 399 -10.59 -20.60 13.12
CA SER A 399 -11.99 -21.00 13.01
C SER A 399 -12.82 -20.46 14.15
N GLY A 400 -14.11 -20.78 14.19
CA GLY A 400 -15.01 -20.42 15.29
C GLY A 400 -15.98 -19.30 14.93
N ASP A 401 -16.89 -19.03 15.86
CA ASP A 401 -18.02 -18.11 15.65
C ASP A 401 -17.60 -16.65 15.83
N VAL A 402 -17.80 -15.82 14.81
CA VAL A 402 -17.53 -14.38 14.87
C VAL A 402 -18.43 -13.64 15.87
N ALA A 403 -19.60 -14.17 16.21
CA ALA A 403 -20.51 -13.59 17.20
C ALA A 403 -19.86 -13.45 18.57
N GLU A 404 -18.92 -14.33 18.93
CA GLU A 404 -18.18 -14.29 20.19
C GLU A 404 -17.26 -13.06 20.29
N LEU A 405 -16.86 -12.49 19.16
CA LEU A 405 -16.06 -11.26 19.10
C LEU A 405 -16.91 -10.00 19.37
N SER A 406 -18.24 -10.10 19.44
CA SER A 406 -19.15 -8.96 19.65
C SER A 406 -18.94 -8.21 20.97
N ASN A 407 -18.20 -8.80 21.92
CA ASN A 407 -17.87 -8.18 23.20
C ASN A 407 -16.56 -7.35 23.17
N LEU A 408 -15.90 -7.22 22.02
CA LEU A 408 -14.69 -6.41 21.84
C LEU A 408 -15.04 -4.96 21.46
N THR A 409 -15.73 -4.25 22.36
CA THR A 409 -16.39 -2.96 22.03
C THR A 409 -15.45 -1.82 21.59
N ARG A 410 -14.13 -1.94 21.82
CA ARG A 410 -13.08 -1.03 21.35
C ARG A 410 -12.60 -1.30 19.92
N LEU A 411 -13.01 -2.42 19.32
CA LEU A 411 -12.53 -2.85 18.02
C LEU A 411 -12.94 -1.86 16.92
N LYS A 412 -11.94 -1.34 16.22
CA LYS A 412 -12.04 -0.41 15.08
C LYS A 412 -11.81 -1.14 13.76
N VAL A 413 -10.97 -2.17 13.76
CA VAL A 413 -10.57 -2.90 12.56
C VAL A 413 -10.69 -4.40 12.81
N LEU A 414 -11.49 -5.09 11.99
CA LEU A 414 -11.64 -6.54 12.00
C LEU A 414 -11.42 -7.09 10.59
N ARG A 415 -10.38 -7.90 10.42
CA ARG A 415 -10.03 -8.58 9.16
C ARG A 415 -9.80 -10.07 9.41
N LEU A 416 -10.70 -10.90 8.90
CA LEU A 416 -10.67 -12.37 9.01
C LEU A 416 -10.99 -13.02 7.66
N TYR A 417 -10.71 -12.36 6.54
CA TYR A 417 -11.04 -12.90 5.22
C TYR A 417 -10.18 -14.11 4.87
N ARG A 418 -10.69 -15.05 4.06
CA ARG A 418 -10.00 -16.30 3.71
C ARG A 418 -9.53 -17.07 4.95
N THR A 419 -10.46 -17.36 5.87
CA THR A 419 -10.20 -18.21 7.04
C THR A 419 -11.26 -19.31 7.14
N GLN A 420 -11.45 -19.92 8.31
CA GLN A 420 -12.47 -20.93 8.58
C GLN A 420 -13.48 -20.44 9.63
N VAL A 421 -13.62 -19.12 9.79
CA VAL A 421 -14.58 -18.54 10.72
C VAL A 421 -16.00 -18.64 10.16
N SER A 422 -16.96 -18.79 11.07
CA SER A 422 -18.37 -18.99 10.76
C SER A 422 -19.23 -18.12 11.67
N GLY A 423 -20.55 -18.28 11.57
CA GLY A 423 -21.51 -17.67 12.49
C GLY A 423 -22.17 -16.40 11.96
N ASN A 424 -22.92 -15.75 12.85
CA ASN A 424 -23.86 -14.69 12.48
C ASN A 424 -23.24 -13.29 12.60
N VAL A 425 -23.12 -12.58 11.48
CA VAL A 425 -22.57 -11.22 11.43
C VAL A 425 -23.44 -10.18 12.15
N SER A 426 -24.74 -10.42 12.34
CA SER A 426 -25.65 -9.50 13.03
C SER A 426 -25.20 -9.17 14.45
N GLU A 427 -24.53 -10.10 15.14
CA GLU A 427 -24.01 -9.90 16.50
C GLU A 427 -22.87 -8.87 16.54
N LEU A 428 -22.14 -8.69 15.43
CA LEU A 428 -21.09 -7.67 15.30
C LEU A 428 -21.66 -6.24 15.31
N SER A 429 -22.99 -6.07 15.17
CA SER A 429 -23.66 -4.77 15.30
C SER A 429 -23.47 -4.11 16.68
N LYS A 430 -23.02 -4.85 17.70
CA LYS A 430 -22.63 -4.34 19.02
C LYS A 430 -21.32 -3.55 19.01
N LEU A 431 -20.46 -3.76 18.01
CA LEU A 431 -19.13 -3.16 17.90
C LEU A 431 -19.17 -1.71 17.38
N LYS A 432 -19.75 -0.78 18.16
CA LYS A 432 -20.01 0.60 17.72
C LYS A 432 -18.79 1.40 17.26
N SER A 433 -17.59 0.99 17.68
CA SER A 433 -16.31 1.61 17.30
C SER A 433 -15.79 1.17 15.92
N LEU A 434 -16.41 0.16 15.31
CA LEU A 434 -15.91 -0.49 14.11
C LEU A 434 -15.94 0.43 12.89
N ARG A 435 -14.82 0.47 12.17
CA ARG A 435 -14.58 1.28 10.96
C ARG A 435 -14.29 0.41 9.75
N ILE A 436 -13.58 -0.70 9.94
CA ILE A 436 -13.20 -1.63 8.88
C ILE A 436 -13.65 -3.03 9.26
N LEU A 437 -14.44 -3.65 8.39
CA LEU A 437 -14.92 -5.01 8.53
C LEU A 437 -14.72 -5.79 7.23
N TYR A 438 -13.69 -6.64 7.17
CA TYR A 438 -13.42 -7.53 6.04
C TYR A 438 -13.49 -8.98 6.48
N LEU A 439 -14.53 -9.67 6.03
CA LEU A 439 -14.79 -11.07 6.36
C LEU A 439 -15.09 -11.93 5.12
N TYR A 440 -14.76 -11.46 3.93
CA TYR A 440 -15.05 -12.16 2.69
C TYR A 440 -14.38 -13.56 2.62
N GLN A 441 -14.94 -14.46 1.80
CA GLN A 441 -14.48 -15.84 1.65
C GLN A 441 -14.44 -16.61 2.99
N ASN A 442 -15.60 -16.69 3.65
CA ASN A 442 -15.83 -17.45 4.89
C ASN A 442 -17.27 -18.00 4.94
N GLU A 443 -17.55 -18.91 5.88
CA GLU A 443 -18.87 -19.53 6.08
C GLU A 443 -19.79 -18.69 7.00
N LEU A 444 -19.97 -17.42 6.66
CA LEU A 444 -20.70 -16.46 7.48
C LEU A 444 -22.16 -16.32 7.04
N SER A 445 -23.06 -16.17 8.01
CA SER A 445 -24.49 -15.94 7.80
C SER A 445 -24.94 -14.69 8.57
N GLY A 446 -26.24 -14.39 8.54
CA GLY A 446 -26.82 -13.24 9.24
C GLY A 446 -27.32 -12.15 8.30
N ASN A 447 -27.90 -11.11 8.88
CA ASN A 447 -28.58 -10.07 8.11
C ASN A 447 -27.74 -8.80 8.00
N VAL A 448 -27.54 -8.33 6.77
CA VAL A 448 -26.74 -7.13 6.49
C VAL A 448 -27.35 -5.85 7.09
N GLU A 449 -28.68 -5.78 7.21
CA GLU A 449 -29.40 -4.64 7.80
C GLU A 449 -29.03 -4.39 9.26
N ASP A 450 -28.64 -5.41 10.03
CA ASP A 450 -28.17 -5.23 11.41
C ASP A 450 -26.88 -4.41 11.49
N LEU A 451 -26.03 -4.50 10.46
CA LEU A 451 -24.78 -3.75 10.39
C LEU A 451 -25.02 -2.25 10.15
N SER A 452 -26.24 -1.84 9.74
CA SER A 452 -26.62 -0.42 9.67
C SER A 452 -26.53 0.29 11.03
N LYS A 453 -26.52 -0.47 12.13
CA LYS A 453 -26.34 0.07 13.50
C LYS A 453 -24.90 0.52 13.77
N LEU A 454 -23.95 0.24 12.87
CA LEU A 454 -22.54 0.63 12.95
C LEU A 454 -22.29 1.96 12.22
N LYS A 455 -22.76 3.07 12.81
CA LYS A 455 -22.71 4.41 12.18
C LYS A 455 -21.30 4.93 11.83
N GLY A 456 -20.26 4.33 12.43
CA GLY A 456 -18.86 4.66 12.20
C GLY A 456 -18.19 3.86 11.07
N LEU A 457 -18.89 2.90 10.46
CA LEU A 457 -18.31 1.97 9.49
C LEU A 457 -17.94 2.70 8.19
N GLN A 458 -16.71 2.48 7.74
CA GLN A 458 -16.10 3.09 6.57
C GLN A 458 -15.85 2.08 5.45
N TYR A 459 -15.47 0.86 5.80
CA TYR A 459 -15.15 -0.19 4.84
C TYR A 459 -15.84 -1.48 5.25
N LEU A 460 -16.68 -2.02 4.37
CA LEU A 460 -17.41 -3.27 4.57
C LEU A 460 -17.17 -4.19 3.37
N ASP A 461 -16.63 -5.38 3.64
CA ASP A 461 -16.50 -6.43 2.65
C ASP A 461 -16.90 -7.78 3.25
N LEU A 462 -18.04 -8.31 2.79
CA LEU A 462 -18.57 -9.62 3.15
C LEU A 462 -18.73 -10.51 1.91
N SER A 463 -17.96 -10.24 0.85
CA SER A 463 -18.11 -10.95 -0.42
C SER A 463 -17.87 -12.46 -0.26
N GLU A 464 -18.49 -13.30 -1.08
CA GLU A 464 -18.33 -14.77 -1.02
C GLU A 464 -18.63 -15.32 0.39
N THR A 465 -19.80 -14.94 0.93
CA THR A 465 -20.35 -15.44 2.20
C THR A 465 -21.83 -15.76 2.04
N GLN A 466 -22.48 -16.31 3.07
CA GLN A 466 -23.93 -16.61 3.08
C GLN A 466 -24.75 -15.53 3.80
N VAL A 467 -24.21 -14.32 3.93
CA VAL A 467 -24.92 -13.17 4.52
C VAL A 467 -26.11 -12.79 3.64
N SER A 468 -27.27 -12.55 4.27
CA SER A 468 -28.55 -12.25 3.63
C SER A 468 -29.11 -10.89 4.08
N GLY A 469 -30.35 -10.59 3.69
CA GLY A 469 -31.10 -9.44 4.18
C GLY A 469 -31.11 -8.24 3.23
N ASN A 470 -31.82 -7.19 3.65
CA ASN A 470 -32.13 -6.04 2.81
C ASN A 470 -31.00 -4.98 2.82
N VAL A 471 -30.36 -4.77 1.67
CA VAL A 471 -29.29 -3.77 1.53
C VAL A 471 -29.80 -2.33 1.70
N ALA A 472 -31.07 -2.06 1.42
CA ALA A 472 -31.64 -0.71 1.49
C ALA A 472 -31.58 -0.11 2.91
N GLU A 473 -31.51 -0.96 3.95
CA GLU A 473 -31.38 -0.51 5.34
C GLU A 473 -29.99 0.06 5.67
N LEU A 474 -28.98 -0.21 4.82
CA LEU A 474 -27.66 0.40 4.93
C LEU A 474 -27.65 1.89 4.60
N LYS A 475 -28.77 2.48 4.14
CA LYS A 475 -28.94 3.94 3.90
C LYS A 475 -28.46 4.82 5.05
N THR A 476 -28.49 4.29 6.27
CA THR A 476 -28.11 5.01 7.49
C THR A 476 -26.61 4.92 7.82
N SER A 477 -25.82 4.22 7.01
CA SER A 477 -24.37 4.02 7.16
C SER A 477 -23.59 5.08 6.37
N THR A 478 -23.84 6.35 6.69
CA THR A 478 -23.42 7.50 5.87
C THR A 478 -21.90 7.72 5.75
N ARG A 479 -21.09 7.01 6.54
CA ARG A 479 -19.61 7.11 6.53
C ARG A 479 -18.92 6.04 5.67
N LEU A 480 -19.68 5.17 4.99
CA LEU A 480 -19.12 4.13 4.14
C LEU A 480 -18.41 4.74 2.92
N HIS A 481 -17.16 4.34 2.73
CA HIS A 481 -16.32 4.60 1.55
C HIS A 481 -16.27 3.40 0.61
N LYS A 482 -16.28 2.18 1.14
CA LYS A 482 -16.28 0.94 0.34
C LYS A 482 -17.30 -0.05 0.87
N LEU A 483 -18.11 -0.59 -0.03
CA LEU A 483 -19.10 -1.62 0.26
C LEU A 483 -18.96 -2.75 -0.77
N SER A 484 -18.62 -3.95 -0.33
CA SER A 484 -18.60 -5.13 -1.18
C SER A 484 -19.40 -6.26 -0.53
N LEU A 485 -20.44 -6.68 -1.24
CA LEU A 485 -21.35 -7.76 -0.88
C LEU A 485 -21.49 -8.75 -2.04
N ALA A 486 -20.52 -8.81 -2.95
CA ALA A 486 -20.52 -9.70 -4.10
C ALA A 486 -20.62 -11.17 -3.67
N HIS A 487 -21.41 -11.99 -4.35
CA HIS A 487 -21.60 -13.41 -4.10
C HIS A 487 -22.03 -13.68 -2.65
N THR A 488 -23.12 -13.00 -2.24
CA THR A 488 -23.84 -13.20 -0.99
C THR A 488 -25.33 -13.44 -1.27
N GLN A 489 -26.16 -13.54 -0.22
CA GLN A 489 -27.60 -13.76 -0.32
C GLN A 489 -28.41 -12.47 -0.05
N VAL A 490 -27.76 -11.30 -0.13
CA VAL A 490 -28.42 -10.02 0.10
C VAL A 490 -29.35 -9.64 -1.05
N HIS A 491 -30.42 -8.93 -0.73
CA HIS A 491 -31.45 -8.48 -1.67
C HIS A 491 -31.86 -7.03 -1.37
N GLY A 492 -32.79 -6.48 -2.16
CA GLY A 492 -33.37 -5.16 -1.92
C GLY A 492 -32.80 -4.05 -2.80
N ASP A 493 -33.33 -2.84 -2.63
CA ASP A 493 -33.09 -1.70 -3.53
C ASP A 493 -31.72 -1.06 -3.29
N VAL A 494 -30.88 -0.96 -4.33
CA VAL A 494 -29.55 -0.31 -4.29
C VAL A 494 -29.59 1.23 -4.31
N GLY A 495 -30.75 1.85 -4.57
CA GLY A 495 -30.94 3.30 -4.57
C GLY A 495 -30.54 3.98 -3.25
N PHE A 496 -30.43 3.22 -2.15
CA PHE A 496 -29.89 3.72 -0.88
C PHE A 496 -28.47 4.29 -0.98
N ILE A 497 -27.68 3.87 -1.98
CA ILE A 497 -26.30 4.34 -2.20
C ILE A 497 -26.27 5.87 -2.35
N ALA A 498 -27.31 6.46 -2.94
CA ALA A 498 -27.45 7.92 -3.03
C ALA A 498 -27.43 8.63 -1.66
N GLN A 499 -27.79 7.92 -0.59
CA GLN A 499 -27.83 8.47 0.77
C GLN A 499 -26.48 8.33 1.48
N ILE A 500 -25.45 7.79 0.82
CA ILE A 500 -24.09 7.60 1.33
C ILE A 500 -23.11 8.48 0.53
N PRO A 501 -22.92 9.76 0.92
CA PRO A 501 -22.26 10.76 0.08
C PRO A 501 -20.76 10.55 -0.16
N ASP A 502 -20.10 9.79 0.73
CA ASP A 502 -18.66 9.53 0.69
C ASP A 502 -18.32 8.14 0.10
N LEU A 503 -19.30 7.43 -0.46
CA LEU A 503 -19.09 6.11 -1.05
C LEU A 503 -18.26 6.23 -2.33
N VAL A 504 -17.14 5.52 -2.37
CA VAL A 504 -16.18 5.48 -3.48
C VAL A 504 -16.35 4.21 -4.30
N GLU A 505 -16.65 3.09 -3.64
CA GLU A 505 -16.75 1.79 -4.29
C GLU A 505 -17.94 1.00 -3.74
N ALA A 506 -18.78 0.46 -4.62
CA ALA A 506 -19.89 -0.41 -4.26
C ALA A 506 -19.95 -1.64 -5.18
N ARG A 507 -19.94 -2.84 -4.62
CA ARG A 507 -19.96 -4.10 -5.37
C ARG A 507 -21.05 -5.03 -4.87
N PHE A 508 -21.92 -5.45 -5.78
CA PHE A 508 -22.98 -6.41 -5.56
C PHE A 508 -22.95 -7.40 -6.73
N SER A 509 -23.18 -8.68 -6.47
CA SER A 509 -23.37 -9.68 -7.54
C SER A 509 -24.59 -10.59 -7.32
N ASN A 510 -25.55 -10.15 -6.50
CA ASN A 510 -26.71 -10.94 -6.04
C ASN A 510 -28.05 -10.35 -6.51
N ALA A 511 -29.17 -10.92 -6.06
CA ALA A 511 -30.54 -10.50 -6.38
C ALA A 511 -30.95 -9.16 -5.74
N VAL A 512 -30.16 -8.11 -5.98
CA VAL A 512 -30.48 -6.74 -5.61
C VAL A 512 -31.26 -6.06 -6.73
N SER A 513 -32.23 -5.23 -6.37
CA SER A 513 -33.09 -4.48 -7.28
C SER A 513 -32.78 -2.99 -7.19
N GLY A 514 -33.48 -2.14 -7.93
CA GLY A 514 -33.40 -0.68 -7.78
C GLY A 514 -33.32 0.04 -9.12
N LYS A 515 -33.70 1.32 -9.15
CA LYS A 515 -33.62 2.13 -10.37
C LYS A 515 -32.34 2.95 -10.36
N LEU A 516 -31.67 3.00 -11.50
CA LEU A 516 -30.45 3.81 -11.65
C LEU A 516 -30.72 5.31 -11.44
N GLU A 517 -31.93 5.77 -11.76
CA GLU A 517 -32.40 7.15 -11.55
C GLU A 517 -32.38 7.56 -10.06
N ASP A 518 -32.57 6.61 -9.14
CA ASP A 518 -32.52 6.88 -7.70
C ASP A 518 -31.09 7.20 -7.20
N LEU A 519 -30.07 6.96 -8.04
CA LEU A 519 -28.66 7.29 -7.77
C LEU A 519 -28.25 8.67 -8.31
N GLU A 520 -29.12 9.37 -9.05
CA GLU A 520 -28.83 10.67 -9.66
C GLU A 520 -28.74 11.80 -8.60
N GLY A 521 -27.65 12.59 -8.65
CA GLY A 521 -27.50 13.84 -7.89
C GLY A 521 -26.73 13.76 -6.55
N CYS A 522 -26.48 12.58 -5.99
CA CYS A 522 -25.84 12.46 -4.66
C CYS A 522 -24.49 11.73 -4.62
N CYS A 523 -24.12 10.96 -5.64
CA CYS A 523 -22.92 10.10 -5.64
C CYS A 523 -21.64 10.79 -6.18
N ARG A 524 -21.29 11.99 -5.69
CA ARG A 524 -20.16 12.79 -6.25
C ARG A 524 -18.78 12.14 -6.13
N HIS A 525 -18.63 11.15 -5.26
CA HIS A 525 -17.35 10.48 -4.96
C HIS A 525 -17.26 9.04 -5.45
N LEU A 526 -18.35 8.48 -5.99
CA LEU A 526 -18.41 7.09 -6.44
C LEU A 526 -17.56 6.91 -7.70
N ARG A 527 -16.56 6.01 -7.62
CA ARG A 527 -15.62 5.69 -8.69
C ARG A 527 -15.82 4.30 -9.28
N GLU A 528 -16.35 3.36 -8.49
CA GLU A 528 -16.55 1.97 -8.91
C GLU A 528 -17.94 1.48 -8.46
N LEU A 529 -18.73 0.97 -9.40
CA LEU A 529 -20.02 0.34 -9.13
C LEU A 529 -20.13 -0.97 -9.92
N HIS A 530 -20.29 -2.08 -9.20
CA HIS A 530 -20.51 -3.41 -9.78
C HIS A 530 -21.86 -3.94 -9.31
N LEU A 531 -22.70 -4.40 -10.24
CA LEU A 531 -24.04 -4.92 -9.97
C LEU A 531 -24.23 -6.30 -10.62
N GLY A 532 -24.86 -7.21 -9.86
CA GLY A 532 -25.16 -8.58 -10.26
C GLY A 532 -26.47 -8.75 -11.00
N VAL A 533 -26.65 -9.94 -11.55
CA VAL A 533 -27.46 -10.19 -12.75
C VAL A 533 -28.99 -10.32 -12.55
N PRO A 534 -29.59 -10.77 -11.43
CA PRO A 534 -31.03 -11.00 -11.48
C PRO A 534 -31.79 -9.92 -10.71
N ALA A 535 -32.35 -8.93 -11.44
CA ALA A 535 -33.51 -8.08 -11.06
C ALA A 535 -33.36 -6.55 -11.17
N LEU A 536 -32.68 -6.03 -12.20
CA LEU A 536 -33.02 -4.68 -12.69
C LEU A 536 -34.40 -4.72 -13.36
N ILE A 537 -35.46 -4.41 -12.60
CA ILE A 537 -36.79 -4.13 -13.14
C ILE A 537 -36.75 -2.73 -13.77
N LEU A 538 -36.51 -2.67 -15.07
CA LEU A 538 -36.92 -1.52 -15.88
C LEU A 538 -38.44 -1.59 -16.03
N CYS A 539 -39.19 -0.93 -15.14
CA CYS A 539 -40.60 -0.60 -15.35
C CYS A 539 -40.87 0.74 -14.68
N SER A 540 -41.13 1.78 -15.47
CA SER A 540 -41.72 3.02 -14.96
C SER A 540 -43.24 2.98 -15.14
N LYS A 541 -43.97 3.17 -14.04
CA LYS A 541 -45.33 3.72 -14.07
C LYS A 541 -45.30 5.04 -13.32
N SER A 542 -45.72 6.10 -14.00
CA SER A 542 -46.26 7.33 -13.43
C SER A 542 -45.33 8.18 -12.55
N ALA A 543 -44.80 9.27 -13.12
CA ALA A 543 -45.12 10.66 -12.72
C ALA A 543 -44.21 11.64 -13.47
N ARG A 544 -44.76 12.79 -13.88
CA ARG A 544 -44.01 13.91 -14.47
C ARG A 544 -42.92 14.35 -13.48
N VAL A 545 -41.65 14.16 -13.81
CA VAL A 545 -40.54 14.85 -13.13
C VAL A 545 -39.83 15.71 -14.17
N SER A 546 -39.87 17.01 -13.93
CA SER A 546 -39.10 18.01 -14.67
C SER A 546 -37.60 17.74 -14.49
N CYS A 547 -36.88 17.51 -15.58
CA CYS A 547 -35.42 17.42 -15.56
C CYS A 547 -34.83 18.72 -15.00
N THR A 548 -34.20 18.66 -13.83
CA THR A 548 -33.35 19.74 -13.32
C THR A 548 -31.86 19.42 -13.58
N PRO A 549 -30.96 20.42 -13.63
CA PRO A 549 -29.62 20.32 -14.24
C PRO A 549 -28.54 19.54 -13.45
N ALA A 550 -28.90 18.51 -12.66
CA ALA A 550 -28.01 17.90 -11.66
C ALA A 550 -27.36 16.55 -12.06
N ALA A 551 -27.57 16.06 -13.30
CA ALA A 551 -27.06 14.76 -13.78
C ALA A 551 -25.53 14.68 -14.04
N ASN A 552 -24.76 15.72 -13.70
CA ASN A 552 -23.29 15.78 -13.86
C ASN A 552 -22.48 14.94 -12.84
N SER A 553 -23.14 14.25 -11.91
CA SER A 553 -22.49 13.72 -10.70
C SER A 553 -21.83 12.34 -10.87
N LEU A 554 -22.21 11.57 -11.89
CA LEU A 554 -21.72 10.20 -12.14
C LEU A 554 -20.55 10.12 -13.16
N ASN A 555 -20.11 11.25 -13.72
CA ASN A 555 -19.03 11.34 -14.72
C ASN A 555 -17.60 11.01 -14.19
N ARG A 556 -17.48 10.39 -13.01
CA ARG A 556 -16.21 10.02 -12.34
C ARG A 556 -16.06 8.50 -12.10
N LEU A 557 -17.00 7.70 -12.60
CA LEU A 557 -16.89 6.23 -12.58
C LEU A 557 -15.75 5.80 -13.49
N ASN A 558 -14.77 5.07 -12.95
CA ASN A 558 -13.64 4.53 -13.70
C ASN A 558 -13.95 3.14 -14.28
N HIS A 559 -14.84 2.37 -13.63
CA HIS A 559 -15.21 1.00 -14.02
C HIS A 559 -16.67 0.68 -13.64
N PHE A 560 -17.42 0.11 -14.59
CA PHE A 560 -18.78 -0.43 -14.42
C PHE A 560 -18.86 -1.80 -15.11
N CYS A 561 -19.17 -2.87 -14.35
CA CYS A 561 -19.24 -4.25 -14.87
C CYS A 561 -20.56 -4.91 -14.46
N SER A 562 -21.18 -5.62 -15.39
CA SER A 562 -22.28 -6.58 -15.17
C SER A 562 -22.00 -7.84 -15.99
N GLU A 563 -22.46 -9.00 -15.52
CA GLU A 563 -22.24 -10.34 -16.11
C GLU A 563 -23.56 -10.97 -16.66
N GLU A 564 -23.47 -12.03 -17.47
CA GLU A 564 -24.45 -12.60 -18.41
C GLU A 564 -25.73 -13.28 -17.82
N THR A 565 -26.88 -13.13 -18.53
CA THR A 565 -28.06 -14.06 -18.76
C THR A 565 -29.52 -13.78 -18.26
N GLN A 566 -30.45 -13.99 -19.24
CA GLN A 566 -31.89 -14.34 -19.33
C GLN A 566 -33.01 -13.55 -18.58
N VAL A 567 -33.87 -12.85 -19.35
CA VAL A 567 -35.15 -12.22 -18.93
C VAL A 567 -36.32 -13.22 -18.95
N ARG A 568 -37.15 -13.28 -17.91
CA ARG A 568 -38.50 -13.87 -17.98
C ARG A 568 -39.55 -12.75 -17.96
N THR A 569 -40.46 -12.73 -18.93
CA THR A 569 -41.65 -11.86 -18.98
C THR A 569 -42.90 -12.67 -18.62
N SER A 570 -43.81 -12.14 -17.80
CA SER A 570 -45.14 -12.73 -17.50
C SER A 570 -46.27 -11.98 -18.22
N GLU A 571 -47.36 -12.68 -18.53
CA GLU A 571 -48.42 -12.35 -19.52
C GLU A 571 -49.36 -11.15 -19.26
N GLU A 572 -49.14 -10.30 -18.24
CA GLU A 572 -50.04 -9.16 -17.95
C GLU A 572 -49.52 -7.79 -18.44
N CYS A 573 -48.48 -7.75 -19.28
CA CYS A 573 -47.86 -6.53 -19.81
C CYS A 573 -48.23 -6.21 -21.28
N GLN A 574 -49.51 -6.31 -21.68
CA GLN A 574 -49.89 -6.22 -23.10
C GLN A 574 -50.61 -4.95 -23.59
N ASP A 575 -50.81 -3.88 -22.81
CA ASP A 575 -51.55 -2.72 -23.34
C ASP A 575 -51.07 -1.34 -22.87
N LEU A 576 -49.75 -1.16 -22.77
CA LEU A 576 -49.17 0.14 -22.48
C LEU A 576 -48.02 0.44 -23.44
N GLY A 577 -48.24 1.42 -24.31
CA GLY A 577 -47.16 2.10 -25.01
C GLY A 577 -46.17 2.68 -24.00
N HIS A 578 -44.88 2.54 -24.35
CA HIS A 578 -43.67 2.91 -23.62
C HIS A 578 -42.83 1.70 -23.17
N ARG A 579 -41.71 1.60 -23.89
CA ARG A 579 -40.63 0.63 -23.80
C ARG A 579 -40.13 0.43 -22.38
N SER A 580 -39.94 -0.83 -22.03
CA SER A 580 -38.90 -1.25 -21.09
C SER A 580 -38.21 -2.48 -21.66
N SER A 581 -36.91 -2.39 -21.86
CA SER A 581 -36.00 -3.46 -22.29
C SER A 581 -35.11 -3.86 -21.12
N LEU A 582 -34.66 -5.12 -21.06
CA LEU A 582 -33.91 -5.76 -19.97
C LEU A 582 -32.64 -6.45 -20.55
N LEU A 583 -31.61 -6.68 -19.71
CA LEU A 583 -30.23 -7.25 -19.89
C LEU A 583 -29.11 -6.22 -20.16
N LEU A 584 -28.02 -6.08 -19.36
CA LEU A 584 -26.98 -6.97 -18.78
C LEU A 584 -25.82 -7.28 -19.73
N GLU A 585 -24.78 -6.44 -19.66
CA GLU A 585 -23.34 -6.72 -19.55
C GLU A 585 -22.55 -5.45 -19.94
N GLY A 586 -21.56 -5.11 -19.10
CA GLY A 586 -20.41 -4.23 -19.38
C GLY A 586 -20.56 -2.98 -20.27
N LYS A 587 -21.19 -1.89 -19.79
CA LYS A 587 -21.12 -0.57 -20.46
C LYS A 587 -21.33 0.62 -19.54
N GLU A 588 -20.41 1.60 -19.63
CA GLU A 588 -20.63 2.99 -19.21
C GLU A 588 -21.84 3.59 -19.94
N VAL A 589 -22.70 4.27 -19.20
CA VAL A 589 -23.74 5.17 -19.73
C VAL A 589 -23.24 6.59 -19.56
N VAL A 590 -22.93 7.27 -20.65
CA VAL A 590 -22.80 8.74 -20.68
C VAL A 590 -24.12 9.30 -21.21
N ALA A 591 -24.83 10.05 -20.37
CA ALA A 591 -25.98 10.82 -20.81
C ALA A 591 -25.49 12.02 -21.63
N SER A 592 -25.53 11.93 -22.96
CA SER A 592 -25.32 13.10 -23.83
C SER A 592 -26.62 13.90 -23.96
N GLU A 593 -26.53 15.21 -23.73
CA GLU A 593 -27.61 16.19 -23.86
C GLU A 593 -28.35 16.07 -25.20
N ALA A 594 -29.68 16.05 -25.15
CA ALA A 594 -30.55 16.11 -26.32
C ALA A 594 -30.54 17.53 -26.93
N LEU A 595 -29.51 17.84 -27.71
CA LEU A 595 -29.63 18.75 -28.84
C LEU A 595 -29.84 17.87 -30.07
N GLY A 596 -31.09 17.83 -30.56
CA GLY A 596 -31.53 16.91 -31.61
C GLY A 596 -30.63 16.97 -32.85
N CYS A 597 -30.17 15.80 -33.28
CA CYS A 597 -29.39 15.65 -34.49
C CYS A 597 -30.19 16.04 -35.72
N PRO A 598 -29.58 16.72 -36.71
CA PRO A 598 -30.20 16.90 -38.02
C PRO A 598 -30.58 15.54 -38.62
N GLU A 599 -31.77 15.44 -39.22
CA GLU A 599 -32.33 14.21 -39.76
C GLU A 599 -31.38 13.54 -40.79
N GLU A 600 -30.67 14.35 -41.57
CA GLU A 600 -29.63 13.88 -42.51
C GLU A 600 -28.47 13.16 -41.81
N ALA A 601 -28.03 13.64 -40.64
CA ALA A 601 -26.97 13.01 -39.87
C ALA A 601 -27.43 11.69 -39.24
N GLN A 602 -28.68 11.64 -38.78
CA GLN A 602 -29.30 10.41 -38.28
C GLN A 602 -29.46 9.36 -39.39
N GLN A 603 -29.84 9.78 -40.60
CA GLN A 603 -30.00 8.89 -41.75
C GLN A 603 -28.64 8.31 -42.21
N LYS A 604 -27.59 9.15 -42.27
CA LYS A 604 -26.23 8.69 -42.56
C LYS A 604 -25.76 7.69 -41.51
N LEU A 605 -25.93 8.01 -40.23
CA LEU A 605 -25.52 7.14 -39.13
C LEU A 605 -26.28 5.81 -39.14
N ARG A 606 -27.59 5.85 -39.40
CA ARG A 606 -28.43 4.66 -39.52
C ARG A 606 -27.91 3.73 -40.62
N GLY A 607 -27.60 4.27 -41.79
CA GLY A 607 -27.03 3.48 -42.89
C GLY A 607 -25.70 2.83 -42.53
N GLN A 608 -24.84 3.53 -41.78
CA GLN A 608 -23.56 2.98 -41.31
C GLN A 608 -23.75 1.86 -40.27
N LEU A 609 -24.67 2.00 -39.33
CA LEU A 609 -24.95 0.98 -38.32
C LEU A 609 -25.66 -0.25 -38.92
N GLN A 610 -26.59 -0.04 -39.85
CA GLN A 610 -27.17 -1.13 -40.64
C GLN A 610 -26.12 -1.86 -41.48
N GLY A 611 -25.13 -1.13 -42.02
CA GLY A 611 -23.97 -1.70 -42.70
C GLY A 611 -23.12 -2.62 -41.81
N LEU A 612 -23.13 -2.41 -40.49
CA LEU A 612 -22.54 -3.31 -39.49
C LEU A 612 -23.46 -4.45 -39.06
N GLY A 613 -24.65 -4.55 -39.64
CA GLY A 613 -25.65 -5.55 -39.25
C GLY A 613 -26.26 -5.29 -37.88
N ILE A 614 -26.17 -4.04 -37.39
CA ILE A 614 -26.80 -3.60 -36.14
C ILE A 614 -28.22 -3.13 -36.51
N GLY A 615 -29.22 -3.91 -36.09
CA GLY A 615 -30.62 -3.75 -36.54
C GLY A 615 -31.41 -2.65 -35.84
N GLU A 616 -32.48 -2.19 -36.49
CA GLU A 616 -33.44 -1.24 -35.93
C GLU A 616 -34.19 -1.86 -34.73
N GLY A 617 -33.95 -1.35 -33.53
CA GLY A 617 -35.04 -1.26 -32.54
C GLY A 617 -36.11 -0.29 -33.06
N GLN A 618 -37.31 -0.23 -32.47
CA GLN A 618 -38.43 0.64 -32.90
C GLN A 618 -38.15 2.18 -32.79
N GLN A 619 -36.89 2.63 -32.85
CA GLN A 619 -36.37 3.93 -32.41
C GLN A 619 -35.76 4.63 -33.63
N GLN A 620 -36.28 5.81 -33.97
CA GLN A 620 -35.84 6.57 -35.13
C GLN A 620 -34.42 7.19 -34.98
N ASP A 621 -33.92 7.34 -33.74
CA ASP A 621 -32.60 7.92 -33.49
C ASP A 621 -31.56 6.81 -33.24
N PRO A 622 -30.55 6.64 -34.10
CA PRO A 622 -29.54 5.59 -33.94
C PRO A 622 -28.64 5.77 -32.71
N CYS A 623 -28.51 7.00 -32.19
CA CYS A 623 -27.81 7.26 -30.93
C CYS A 623 -28.56 6.73 -29.69
N ARG A 624 -29.79 6.24 -29.88
CA ARG A 624 -30.58 5.57 -28.84
C ARG A 624 -30.58 4.05 -28.99
N TRP A 625 -29.88 3.53 -29.99
CA TRP A 625 -29.76 2.09 -30.17
C TRP A 625 -28.88 1.50 -29.08
N MET A 626 -29.23 0.28 -28.66
CA MET A 626 -28.51 -0.42 -27.62
C MET A 626 -27.04 -0.59 -28.04
N GLY A 627 -26.14 -0.11 -27.18
CA GLY A 627 -24.71 -0.21 -27.40
C GLY A 627 -24.09 0.85 -28.30
N ILE A 628 -24.84 1.89 -28.69
CA ILE A 628 -24.32 3.06 -29.40
C ILE A 628 -24.23 4.24 -28.45
N ASP A 629 -23.04 4.80 -28.27
CA ASP A 629 -22.82 6.05 -27.53
C ASP A 629 -22.52 7.18 -28.50
N CYS A 630 -23.18 8.31 -28.31
CA CYS A 630 -23.03 9.49 -29.15
C CYS A 630 -22.73 10.73 -28.32
N ASN A 631 -21.96 11.64 -28.90
CA ASN A 631 -21.84 13.01 -28.40
C ASN A 631 -22.21 13.97 -29.54
N ARG A 632 -23.31 14.72 -29.39
CA ARG A 632 -23.81 15.67 -30.41
C ARG A 632 -23.81 15.06 -31.82
N CYS A 633 -24.38 13.85 -31.96
CA CYS A 633 -24.55 13.11 -33.22
C CYS A 633 -23.30 12.44 -33.80
N GLU A 634 -22.17 12.56 -33.11
CA GLU A 634 -20.95 11.84 -33.45
C GLU A 634 -20.84 10.60 -32.56
N VAL A 635 -20.77 9.42 -33.15
CA VAL A 635 -20.62 8.16 -32.39
C VAL A 635 -19.23 8.10 -31.76
N ARG A 636 -19.21 7.84 -30.46
CA ARG A 636 -18.00 7.65 -29.65
C ARG A 636 -17.73 6.17 -29.40
N SER A 637 -18.76 5.44 -28.99
CA SER A 637 -18.66 4.00 -28.75
C SER A 637 -19.69 3.23 -29.57
N ILE A 638 -19.25 2.10 -30.13
CA ILE A 638 -20.13 1.08 -30.69
C ILE A 638 -19.78 -0.22 -30.02
N GLU A 639 -20.80 -0.89 -29.49
CA GLU A 639 -20.61 -2.23 -29.02
C GLU A 639 -21.84 -3.10 -29.21
N SER A 640 -21.63 -4.27 -29.80
CA SER A 640 -22.66 -5.22 -30.16
C SER A 640 -22.07 -6.63 -30.22
N ASP A 641 -22.79 -7.58 -29.63
CA ASP A 641 -22.44 -9.00 -29.58
C ASP A 641 -23.01 -9.83 -30.75
N GLN A 642 -23.97 -9.25 -31.47
CA GLN A 642 -24.67 -9.87 -32.61
C GLN A 642 -24.39 -9.14 -33.94
N ALA A 643 -23.28 -8.41 -34.05
CA ALA A 643 -22.97 -7.69 -35.27
C ALA A 643 -22.67 -8.68 -36.42
N THR A 644 -23.30 -8.48 -37.57
CA THR A 644 -23.22 -9.41 -38.73
C THR A 644 -22.75 -8.76 -40.02
N GLY A 645 -22.55 -7.43 -40.02
CA GLY A 645 -22.21 -6.67 -41.20
C GLY A 645 -20.72 -6.50 -41.44
N HIS A 646 -20.34 -5.39 -42.07
CA HIS A 646 -18.99 -5.18 -42.62
C HIS A 646 -18.28 -3.97 -41.99
N LEU A 647 -17.01 -4.16 -41.58
CA LEU A 647 -16.17 -3.19 -40.88
C LEU A 647 -16.01 -1.86 -41.63
N SER A 648 -16.10 -1.88 -42.97
CA SER A 648 -16.04 -0.70 -43.83
C SER A 648 -17.06 0.39 -43.47
N SER A 649 -18.11 0.01 -42.76
CA SER A 649 -19.21 0.89 -42.36
C SER A 649 -18.79 1.87 -41.25
N VAL A 650 -17.77 1.57 -40.45
CA VAL A 650 -17.22 2.50 -39.44
C VAL A 650 -16.07 3.37 -39.94
N LYS A 651 -15.57 3.16 -41.16
CA LYS A 651 -14.36 3.83 -41.67
C LYS A 651 -14.42 5.36 -41.68
N GLU A 652 -15.62 5.93 -41.74
CA GLU A 652 -15.86 7.39 -41.76
C GLU A 652 -16.20 7.96 -40.37
N MET A 653 -16.31 7.13 -39.33
CA MET A 653 -16.67 7.55 -37.98
C MET A 653 -15.45 8.09 -37.23
N THR A 654 -14.92 9.23 -37.67
CA THR A 654 -13.63 9.80 -37.20
C THR A 654 -13.54 10.13 -35.70
N LYS A 655 -14.66 10.08 -34.98
CA LYS A 655 -14.80 10.39 -33.56
C LYS A 655 -14.97 9.16 -32.69
N LEU A 656 -15.08 7.99 -33.31
CA LEU A 656 -15.17 6.71 -32.65
C LEU A 656 -13.86 6.46 -31.89
N ASP A 657 -13.98 6.28 -30.58
CA ASP A 657 -12.88 6.00 -29.65
C ASP A 657 -12.99 4.59 -29.05
N ARG A 658 -14.18 3.98 -29.01
CA ARG A 658 -14.39 2.60 -28.56
C ARG A 658 -15.18 1.77 -29.59
N LEU A 659 -14.65 0.61 -29.97
CA LEU A 659 -15.30 -0.33 -30.87
C LEU A 659 -15.18 -1.75 -30.31
N ILE A 660 -16.31 -2.34 -29.91
CA ILE A 660 -16.38 -3.71 -29.39
C ILE A 660 -17.44 -4.48 -30.18
N LEU A 661 -17.02 -5.24 -31.18
CA LEU A 661 -17.95 -6.03 -31.98
C LEU A 661 -17.64 -7.51 -31.79
N ARG A 662 -18.66 -8.28 -31.41
CA ARG A 662 -18.64 -9.74 -31.44
C ARG A 662 -19.74 -10.22 -32.40
N GLY A 663 -19.61 -11.46 -32.87
CA GLY A 663 -20.51 -12.04 -33.87
C GLY A 663 -19.86 -12.21 -35.25
N GLN A 664 -20.67 -12.26 -36.31
CA GLN A 664 -20.22 -12.66 -37.66
C GLN A 664 -19.66 -11.51 -38.52
N VAL A 665 -19.18 -10.43 -37.88
CA VAL A 665 -18.63 -9.24 -38.56
C VAL A 665 -17.48 -9.63 -39.48
N ARG A 666 -17.49 -9.10 -40.71
CA ARG A 666 -16.45 -9.30 -41.74
C ARG A 666 -15.80 -7.97 -42.11
N GLY A 667 -14.69 -8.01 -42.80
CA GLY A 667 -14.02 -6.81 -43.33
C GLY A 667 -12.56 -6.75 -42.96
N ASN A 668 -11.87 -5.69 -43.41
CA ASN A 668 -10.43 -5.58 -43.27
C ASN A 668 -10.06 -4.54 -42.20
N ILE A 669 -9.25 -4.92 -41.21
CA ILE A 669 -8.80 -4.02 -40.14
C ILE A 669 -8.06 -2.77 -40.66
N ALA A 670 -7.55 -2.80 -41.90
CA ALA A 670 -7.01 -1.62 -42.60
C ALA A 670 -7.97 -0.43 -42.65
N GLU A 671 -9.28 -0.71 -42.65
CA GLU A 671 -10.34 0.29 -42.67
C GLU A 671 -10.41 1.12 -41.37
N LEU A 672 -9.85 0.59 -40.27
CA LEU A 672 -9.78 1.26 -38.97
C LEU A 672 -8.54 2.16 -38.82
N SER A 673 -7.55 2.05 -39.71
CA SER A 673 -6.23 2.70 -39.58
C SER A 673 -6.25 4.22 -39.47
N LYS A 674 -7.37 4.87 -39.86
CA LYS A 674 -7.57 6.33 -39.80
C LYS A 674 -8.35 6.79 -38.56
N LEU A 675 -8.86 5.87 -37.75
CA LEU A 675 -9.63 6.17 -36.55
C LEU A 675 -8.70 6.50 -35.37
N LYS A 676 -9.28 6.96 -34.25
CA LYS A 676 -8.55 7.31 -33.02
C LYS A 676 -9.04 6.48 -31.84
N LEU A 677 -9.02 5.17 -32.01
CA LEU A 677 -9.52 4.21 -31.03
C LEU A 677 -8.59 4.10 -29.80
N TRP A 678 -9.20 3.99 -28.63
CA TRP A 678 -8.57 3.61 -27.36
C TRP A 678 -8.88 2.15 -27.00
N ILE A 679 -10.05 1.65 -27.39
CA ILE A 679 -10.47 0.26 -27.20
C ILE A 679 -10.90 -0.31 -28.55
N LEU A 680 -10.29 -1.41 -28.94
CA LEU A 680 -10.67 -2.22 -30.10
C LEU A 680 -10.78 -3.69 -29.68
N ASP A 681 -12.01 -4.19 -29.58
CA ASP A 681 -12.30 -5.61 -29.36
C ASP A 681 -13.13 -6.12 -30.55
N LEU A 682 -12.52 -7.00 -31.34
CA LEU A 682 -13.15 -7.73 -32.43
C LEU A 682 -12.98 -9.23 -32.23
N ALA A 683 -12.97 -9.69 -30.97
CA ALA A 683 -12.82 -11.10 -30.65
C ALA A 683 -13.98 -11.92 -31.24
N HIS A 684 -13.67 -13.14 -31.68
CA HIS A 684 -14.63 -14.08 -32.27
C HIS A 684 -15.32 -13.57 -33.55
N THR A 685 -14.67 -12.67 -34.30
CA THR A 685 -15.19 -12.14 -35.57
C THR A 685 -14.47 -12.74 -36.79
N ARG A 686 -14.99 -12.49 -38.01
CA ARG A 686 -14.39 -12.93 -39.28
C ARG A 686 -13.60 -11.81 -39.96
N VAL A 687 -13.06 -10.87 -39.18
CA VAL A 687 -12.23 -9.79 -39.72
C VAL A 687 -10.87 -10.31 -40.16
N VAL A 688 -10.36 -9.74 -41.25
CA VAL A 688 -9.07 -10.08 -41.88
C VAL A 688 -8.17 -8.85 -41.89
N GLY A 689 -6.91 -9.04 -42.28
CA GLY A 689 -5.96 -7.95 -42.52
C GLY A 689 -4.69 -8.07 -41.68
N ASP A 690 -3.73 -7.20 -41.96
CA ASP A 690 -2.39 -7.24 -41.38
C ASP A 690 -2.27 -6.27 -40.18
N LEU A 691 -1.66 -6.72 -39.08
CA LEU A 691 -1.42 -5.91 -37.89
C LEU A 691 -0.69 -4.59 -38.15
N THR A 692 0.14 -4.50 -39.20
CA THR A 692 0.82 -3.26 -39.61
C THR A 692 -0.13 -2.10 -39.80
N GLU A 693 -1.38 -2.36 -40.16
CA GLU A 693 -2.40 -1.34 -40.37
C GLU A 693 -2.87 -0.68 -39.07
N LEU A 694 -2.74 -1.36 -37.93
CA LEU A 694 -3.12 -0.84 -36.61
C LEU A 694 -2.00 -0.02 -35.94
N SER A 695 -0.78 -0.04 -36.49
CA SER A 695 0.38 0.70 -35.95
C SER A 695 0.15 2.22 -35.84
N LYS A 696 -0.81 2.76 -36.58
CA LYS A 696 -1.19 4.18 -36.57
C LYS A 696 -2.08 4.56 -35.39
N LEU A 697 -2.70 3.59 -34.71
CA LEU A 697 -3.62 3.80 -33.58
C LEU A 697 -2.86 4.02 -32.26
N LYS A 698 -2.00 5.04 -32.20
CA LYS A 698 -1.09 5.30 -31.06
C LYS A 698 -1.78 5.51 -29.69
N GLY A 699 -3.09 5.75 -29.69
CA GLY A 699 -3.90 5.92 -28.49
C GLY A 699 -4.46 4.62 -27.91
N LEU A 700 -4.23 3.48 -28.56
CA LEU A 700 -4.85 2.20 -28.20
C LEU A 700 -4.32 1.68 -26.86
N GLU A 701 -5.25 1.38 -25.94
CA GLU A 701 -4.98 0.83 -24.61
C GLU A 701 -5.42 -0.63 -24.51
N VAL A 702 -6.51 -0.99 -25.20
CA VAL A 702 -7.02 -2.36 -25.27
C VAL A 702 -7.13 -2.80 -26.72
N LEU A 703 -6.48 -3.93 -27.04
CA LEU A 703 -6.60 -4.61 -28.33
C LEU A 703 -6.94 -6.08 -28.12
N ASP A 704 -8.11 -6.50 -28.58
CA ASP A 704 -8.52 -7.91 -28.63
C ASP A 704 -8.94 -8.27 -30.06
N LEU A 705 -8.18 -9.17 -30.70
CA LEU A 705 -8.49 -9.74 -32.01
C LEU A 705 -8.52 -11.27 -31.94
N SER A 706 -8.75 -11.82 -30.75
CA SER A 706 -8.70 -13.26 -30.52
C SER A 706 -9.74 -14.00 -31.36
N GLN A 707 -9.40 -15.17 -31.87
CA GLN A 707 -10.26 -15.99 -32.72
C GLN A 707 -10.76 -15.27 -33.99
N SER A 708 -9.95 -14.37 -34.54
CA SER A 708 -10.20 -13.72 -35.83
C SER A 708 -9.22 -14.19 -36.92
N GLN A 709 -9.38 -13.72 -38.15
CA GLN A 709 -8.58 -14.13 -39.31
C GLN A 709 -7.45 -13.13 -39.64
N VAL A 710 -7.02 -12.35 -38.65
CA VAL A 710 -5.93 -11.39 -38.80
C VAL A 710 -4.57 -12.09 -38.89
N VAL A 711 -3.67 -11.47 -39.65
CA VAL A 711 -2.31 -11.95 -39.93
C VAL A 711 -1.30 -10.85 -39.65
N GLY A 712 -0.02 -11.16 -39.83
CA GLY A 712 1.06 -10.19 -39.73
C GLY A 712 1.95 -10.44 -38.52
N ASN A 713 2.87 -9.49 -38.28
CA ASN A 713 3.88 -9.61 -37.25
C ASN A 713 3.54 -8.76 -36.02
N VAL A 714 3.66 -9.32 -34.82
CA VAL A 714 3.42 -8.61 -33.55
C VAL A 714 4.34 -7.38 -33.39
N SER A 715 5.50 -7.36 -34.04
CA SER A 715 6.41 -6.20 -34.07
C SER A 715 5.75 -4.94 -34.62
N ALA A 716 4.70 -5.06 -35.43
CA ALA A 716 3.91 -3.94 -35.91
C ALA A 716 3.28 -3.12 -34.77
N LEU A 717 3.01 -3.76 -33.63
CA LEU A 717 2.32 -3.15 -32.49
C LEU A 717 3.29 -2.55 -31.46
N CYS A 718 4.60 -2.73 -31.59
CA CYS A 718 5.58 -2.39 -30.54
C CYS A 718 5.67 -0.88 -30.23
N ASN A 719 5.16 -0.03 -31.12
CA ASN A 719 5.06 1.42 -30.92
C ASN A 719 3.77 1.87 -30.23
N LEU A 720 2.83 0.96 -29.92
CA LEU A 720 1.59 1.24 -29.21
C LEU A 720 1.82 1.21 -27.69
N THR A 721 2.67 2.11 -27.19
CA THR A 721 3.22 2.06 -25.82
C THR A 721 2.20 2.26 -24.70
N LYS A 722 0.94 2.55 -25.03
CA LYS A 722 -0.17 2.68 -24.08
C LYS A 722 -0.95 1.37 -23.87
N LEU A 723 -0.67 0.31 -24.64
CA LEU A 723 -1.37 -0.96 -24.51
C LEU A 723 -1.20 -1.54 -23.10
N THR A 724 -2.33 -1.73 -22.43
CA THR A 724 -2.45 -2.41 -21.14
C THR A 724 -2.97 -3.83 -21.30
N ARG A 725 -3.74 -4.09 -22.36
CA ARG A 725 -4.25 -5.42 -22.74
C ARG A 725 -4.00 -5.71 -24.22
N LEU A 726 -3.37 -6.86 -24.49
CA LEU A 726 -3.15 -7.37 -25.84
C LEU A 726 -3.55 -8.85 -25.92
N HIS A 727 -4.66 -9.13 -26.60
CA HIS A 727 -5.13 -10.49 -26.84
C HIS A 727 -5.23 -10.76 -28.35
N LEU A 728 -4.52 -11.79 -28.80
CA LEU A 728 -4.41 -12.19 -30.19
C LEU A 728 -4.54 -13.71 -30.33
N SER A 729 -5.13 -14.39 -29.36
CA SER A 729 -5.12 -15.84 -29.31
C SER A 729 -5.89 -16.48 -30.46
N GLN A 730 -5.46 -17.67 -30.89
CA GLN A 730 -6.04 -18.41 -32.02
C GLN A 730 -6.07 -17.62 -33.35
N THR A 731 -5.01 -16.85 -33.62
CA THR A 731 -4.79 -16.15 -34.89
C THR A 731 -3.55 -16.68 -35.61
N GLN A 732 -3.29 -16.23 -36.84
CA GLN A 732 -2.08 -16.63 -37.59
C GLN A 732 -0.91 -15.65 -37.40
N ILE A 733 -0.91 -14.89 -36.31
CA ILE A 733 0.11 -13.87 -36.02
C ILE A 733 1.47 -14.54 -35.72
N VAL A 734 2.53 -13.94 -36.25
CA VAL A 734 3.93 -14.34 -36.09
C VAL A 734 4.74 -13.24 -35.39
N GLY A 735 5.99 -13.52 -35.05
CA GLY A 735 6.93 -12.52 -34.54
C GLY A 735 7.68 -12.99 -33.30
N GLU A 736 8.48 -12.10 -32.72
CA GLU A 736 9.35 -12.40 -31.60
C GLU A 736 8.86 -11.75 -30.30
N LEU A 737 8.89 -12.47 -29.18
CA LEU A 737 8.52 -11.95 -27.85
C LEU A 737 9.34 -10.72 -27.43
N GLY A 738 10.60 -10.62 -27.89
CA GLY A 738 11.46 -9.47 -27.63
C GLY A 738 10.85 -8.14 -28.10
N GLU A 739 10.04 -8.15 -29.15
CA GLU A 739 9.33 -6.96 -29.63
C GLU A 739 8.13 -6.59 -28.75
N VAL A 740 7.43 -7.59 -28.21
CA VAL A 740 6.32 -7.41 -27.26
C VAL A 740 6.83 -6.83 -25.94
N SER A 741 8.06 -7.17 -25.53
CA SER A 741 8.70 -6.65 -24.30
C SER A 741 8.85 -5.12 -24.26
N LYS A 742 8.70 -4.43 -25.40
CA LYS A 742 8.74 -2.95 -25.50
C LYS A 742 7.46 -2.30 -24.96
N LEU A 743 6.36 -3.04 -24.85
CA LEU A 743 5.05 -2.57 -24.39
C LEU A 743 4.96 -2.59 -22.85
N LYS A 744 5.70 -1.69 -22.19
CA LYS A 744 5.91 -1.68 -20.73
C LYS A 744 4.64 -1.54 -19.87
N GLU A 745 3.55 -1.06 -20.45
CA GLU A 745 2.26 -0.85 -19.78
C GLU A 745 1.38 -2.11 -19.74
N LEU A 746 1.77 -3.19 -20.43
CA LEU A 746 1.00 -4.44 -20.47
C LEU A 746 0.80 -5.04 -19.08
N GLY A 747 -0.47 -5.20 -18.71
CA GLY A 747 -0.94 -6.01 -17.59
C GLY A 747 -1.43 -7.38 -18.03
N ASN A 748 -2.07 -7.47 -19.21
CA ASN A 748 -2.68 -8.70 -19.71
C ASN A 748 -2.17 -9.02 -21.12
N LEU A 749 -1.59 -10.20 -21.30
CA LEU A 749 -1.07 -10.69 -22.58
C LEU A 749 -1.58 -12.10 -22.87
N ASP A 750 -2.31 -12.25 -23.98
CA ASP A 750 -2.71 -13.55 -24.51
C ASP A 750 -2.33 -13.69 -25.98
N LEU A 751 -1.33 -14.54 -26.24
CA LEU A 751 -0.88 -14.91 -27.59
C LEU A 751 -1.06 -16.42 -27.82
N SER A 752 -1.92 -17.08 -27.04
CA SER A 752 -2.11 -18.53 -27.11
C SER A 752 -2.51 -18.99 -28.52
N GLN A 753 -2.02 -20.14 -28.97
CA GLN A 753 -2.30 -20.72 -30.28
C GLN A 753 -1.95 -19.78 -31.46
N THR A 754 -0.94 -18.94 -31.29
CA THR A 754 -0.32 -18.17 -32.37
C THR A 754 1.01 -18.78 -32.81
N ARG A 755 1.67 -18.20 -33.81
CA ARG A 755 3.00 -18.62 -34.28
C ARG A 755 4.14 -17.75 -33.75
N VAL A 756 3.88 -16.94 -32.72
CA VAL A 756 4.91 -16.12 -32.06
C VAL A 756 5.97 -17.02 -31.42
N ALA A 757 7.22 -16.61 -31.56
CA ALA A 757 8.41 -17.30 -31.08
C ALA A 757 9.27 -16.38 -30.21
N GLY A 758 10.40 -16.89 -29.74
CA GLY A 758 11.40 -16.13 -28.99
C GLY A 758 11.50 -16.53 -27.53
N ASP A 759 12.48 -15.93 -26.86
CA ASP A 759 12.83 -16.25 -25.47
C ASP A 759 11.83 -15.61 -24.49
N VAL A 760 11.22 -16.42 -23.62
CA VAL A 760 10.37 -15.94 -22.53
C VAL A 760 11.12 -15.04 -21.54
N GLY A 761 12.46 -15.15 -21.47
CA GLY A 761 13.35 -14.28 -20.69
C GLY A 761 13.13 -12.78 -20.94
N GLU A 762 12.78 -12.41 -22.18
CA GLU A 762 12.52 -11.03 -22.60
C GLU A 762 11.31 -10.40 -21.87
N LEU A 763 10.37 -11.22 -21.43
CA LEU A 763 9.15 -10.76 -20.74
C LEU A 763 9.42 -10.26 -19.32
N SER A 764 10.60 -10.54 -18.74
CA SER A 764 11.01 -9.96 -17.45
C SER A 764 11.02 -8.43 -17.44
N LYS A 765 11.04 -7.79 -18.61
CA LYS A 765 10.95 -6.34 -18.79
C LYS A 765 9.52 -5.80 -18.54
N LEU A 766 8.50 -6.64 -18.62
CA LEU A 766 7.08 -6.28 -18.45
C LEU A 766 6.67 -6.36 -16.97
N ARG A 767 7.03 -5.35 -16.19
CA ARG A 767 6.84 -5.34 -14.73
C ARG A 767 5.39 -5.20 -14.26
N LYS A 768 4.45 -4.84 -15.12
CA LYS A 768 3.02 -4.67 -14.79
C LYS A 768 2.18 -5.92 -15.09
N LEU A 769 2.79 -6.94 -15.68
CA LEU A 769 2.09 -8.13 -16.15
C LEU A 769 1.50 -8.93 -14.98
N THR A 770 0.20 -9.19 -15.05
CA THR A 770 -0.57 -9.99 -14.09
C THR A 770 -1.04 -11.30 -14.71
N ASP A 771 -1.44 -11.29 -15.97
CA ASP A 771 -1.94 -12.47 -16.69
C ASP A 771 -1.13 -12.70 -17.97
N LEU A 772 -0.50 -13.88 -18.06
CA LEU A 772 0.33 -14.29 -19.18
C LEU A 772 -0.17 -15.62 -19.77
N GLN A 773 -0.62 -15.60 -21.01
CA GLN A 773 -1.11 -16.78 -21.74
C GLN A 773 -0.37 -16.90 -23.08
N LEU A 774 0.51 -17.91 -23.19
CA LEU A 774 1.30 -18.22 -24.39
C LEU A 774 1.17 -19.69 -24.78
N SER A 775 0.09 -20.36 -24.37
CA SER A 775 -0.09 -21.79 -24.64
C SER A 775 -0.06 -22.08 -26.15
N GLN A 776 0.55 -23.20 -26.56
CA GLN A 776 0.66 -23.65 -27.95
C GLN A 776 1.29 -22.61 -28.89
N THR A 777 2.31 -21.90 -28.42
CA THR A 777 3.16 -20.99 -29.23
C THR A 777 4.55 -21.60 -29.46
N LYS A 778 5.41 -20.92 -30.23
CA LYS A 778 6.78 -21.35 -30.53
C LYS A 778 7.82 -20.76 -29.57
N VAL A 779 7.39 -20.27 -28.42
CA VAL A 779 8.27 -19.63 -27.44
C VAL A 779 9.12 -20.68 -26.72
N HIS A 780 10.32 -20.27 -26.33
CA HIS A 780 11.30 -21.11 -25.65
C HIS A 780 11.99 -20.31 -24.54
N GLY A 781 12.93 -20.91 -23.83
CA GLY A 781 13.69 -20.23 -22.77
C GLY A 781 13.51 -20.89 -21.41
N ASP A 782 14.02 -20.24 -20.37
CA ASP A 782 14.04 -20.77 -19.00
C ASP A 782 12.83 -20.30 -18.19
N ILE A 783 12.12 -21.25 -17.57
CA ILE A 783 10.93 -21.02 -16.73
C ILE A 783 11.21 -20.12 -15.53
N THR A 784 12.46 -20.03 -15.09
CA THR A 784 12.87 -19.17 -13.98
C THR A 784 12.61 -17.68 -14.23
N VAL A 785 12.36 -17.25 -15.47
CA VAL A 785 11.95 -15.87 -15.77
C VAL A 785 10.75 -15.41 -14.94
N ILE A 786 9.82 -16.32 -14.60
CA ILE A 786 8.63 -16.01 -13.79
C ILE A 786 9.04 -15.49 -12.40
N THR A 787 10.21 -15.88 -11.89
CA THR A 787 10.74 -15.36 -10.61
C THR A 787 11.04 -13.87 -10.63
N SER A 788 11.20 -13.27 -11.81
CA SER A 788 11.43 -11.83 -12.00
C SER A 788 10.14 -11.04 -12.26
N MET A 789 8.97 -11.69 -12.21
CA MET A 789 7.64 -11.11 -12.46
C MET A 789 6.77 -11.12 -11.18
N PRO A 790 6.89 -10.11 -10.30
CA PRO A 790 6.32 -10.17 -8.94
C PRO A 790 4.79 -10.03 -8.87
N TYR A 791 4.15 -9.50 -9.91
CA TYR A 791 2.70 -9.27 -9.95
C TYR A 791 1.93 -10.32 -10.76
N VAL A 792 2.62 -11.30 -11.34
CA VAL A 792 1.99 -12.35 -12.13
C VAL A 792 1.11 -13.23 -11.23
N ILE A 793 -0.13 -13.43 -11.66
CA ILE A 793 -1.18 -14.20 -10.98
C ILE A 793 -1.45 -15.50 -11.77
N LYS A 794 -1.50 -15.41 -13.10
CA LYS A 794 -1.79 -16.55 -13.98
C LYS A 794 -0.75 -16.66 -15.08
N VAL A 795 -0.22 -17.87 -15.24
CA VAL A 795 0.73 -18.21 -16.31
C VAL A 795 0.30 -19.49 -16.99
N ASP A 796 0.11 -19.43 -18.31
CA ASP A 796 -0.07 -20.61 -19.17
C ASP A 796 0.98 -20.62 -20.27
N LEU A 797 1.91 -21.59 -20.20
CA LEU A 797 2.94 -21.85 -21.19
C LEU A 797 2.80 -23.26 -21.78
N SER A 798 1.61 -23.87 -21.64
CA SER A 798 1.41 -25.27 -22.05
C SER A 798 1.64 -25.46 -23.55
N GLY A 799 2.29 -26.54 -23.98
CA GLY A 799 2.57 -26.83 -25.39
C GLY A 799 3.63 -25.93 -26.03
N THR A 800 4.54 -25.37 -25.24
CA THR A 800 5.67 -24.54 -25.69
C THR A 800 7.01 -25.26 -25.49
N ALA A 801 8.09 -24.73 -26.07
CA ALA A 801 9.45 -25.25 -25.89
C ALA A 801 10.16 -24.66 -24.66
N VAL A 802 9.42 -24.07 -23.72
CA VAL A 802 9.96 -23.58 -22.45
C VAL A 802 10.51 -24.75 -21.65
N SER A 803 11.67 -24.54 -21.06
CA SER A 803 12.44 -25.54 -20.33
C SER A 803 12.93 -24.97 -19.01
N GLY A 804 13.57 -25.78 -18.18
CA GLY A 804 14.19 -25.31 -16.95
C GLY A 804 13.75 -26.12 -15.74
N ASP A 805 14.56 -26.00 -14.69
CA ASP A 805 14.34 -26.71 -13.44
C ASP A 805 13.30 -25.97 -12.59
N LEU A 806 12.14 -26.58 -12.47
CA LEU A 806 11.02 -26.09 -11.69
C LEU A 806 11.38 -25.86 -10.21
N THR A 807 12.37 -26.60 -9.68
CA THR A 807 12.85 -26.39 -8.31
C THR A 807 13.54 -25.05 -8.11
N ASN A 808 13.89 -24.31 -9.15
CA ASN A 808 14.48 -22.97 -9.03
C ASN A 808 13.42 -21.85 -8.95
N VAL A 809 12.14 -22.18 -9.19
CA VAL A 809 11.01 -21.25 -9.06
C VAL A 809 10.58 -21.16 -7.58
N LYS A 810 11.45 -20.63 -6.70
CA LYS A 810 11.27 -20.68 -5.23
C LYS A 810 11.16 -19.35 -4.49
N ARG A 811 11.49 -18.20 -5.11
CA ARG A 811 11.75 -16.96 -4.35
C ARG A 811 11.12 -15.66 -4.86
N GLY A 812 10.38 -15.65 -5.98
CA GLY A 812 9.90 -14.40 -6.60
C GLY A 812 8.40 -14.27 -6.87
N CYS A 813 7.62 -15.35 -6.74
CA CYS A 813 6.25 -15.42 -7.27
C CYS A 813 5.20 -15.55 -6.15
N LEU A 814 5.12 -14.54 -5.27
CA LEU A 814 4.22 -14.58 -4.11
C LEU A 814 2.72 -14.51 -4.48
N ASN A 815 2.38 -14.05 -5.69
CA ASN A 815 1.01 -13.85 -6.15
C ASN A 815 0.51 -14.90 -7.17
N LEU A 816 1.38 -15.82 -7.60
CA LEU A 816 1.06 -16.80 -8.65
C LEU A 816 0.05 -17.82 -8.11
N ARG A 817 -1.17 -17.79 -8.67
CA ARG A 817 -2.29 -18.68 -8.30
C ARG A 817 -2.47 -19.82 -9.28
N GLU A 818 -2.14 -19.62 -10.56
CA GLU A 818 -2.32 -20.61 -11.60
C GLU A 818 -1.09 -20.72 -12.48
N LEU A 819 -0.54 -21.94 -12.57
CA LEU A 819 0.62 -22.26 -13.39
C LEU A 819 0.32 -23.47 -14.26
N ARG A 820 0.23 -23.27 -15.57
CA ARG A 820 0.01 -24.32 -16.56
C ARG A 820 1.22 -24.45 -17.47
N LEU A 821 1.81 -25.63 -17.46
CA LEU A 821 3.06 -25.99 -18.12
C LEU A 821 2.91 -27.34 -18.84
N GLY A 822 1.69 -27.76 -19.17
CA GLY A 822 1.48 -29.05 -19.82
C GLY A 822 2.26 -29.14 -21.14
N ASP A 823 2.80 -30.29 -21.50
CA ASP A 823 3.56 -30.53 -22.73
C ASP A 823 4.75 -29.55 -22.94
N THR A 824 5.43 -29.16 -21.85
CA THR A 824 6.67 -28.35 -21.89
C THR A 824 7.91 -29.20 -21.59
N GLN A 825 9.11 -28.63 -21.75
CA GLN A 825 10.40 -29.29 -21.50
C GLN A 825 10.95 -28.99 -20.10
N VAL A 826 10.08 -28.69 -19.14
CA VAL A 826 10.48 -28.45 -17.75
C VAL A 826 10.77 -29.76 -17.02
N TRP A 827 11.74 -29.73 -16.12
CA TRP A 827 12.10 -30.88 -15.28
C TRP A 827 12.21 -30.48 -13.81
N ILE A 828 12.34 -31.47 -12.94
CA ILE A 828 12.58 -31.27 -11.51
C ILE A 828 13.90 -31.99 -11.21
N SER A 829 14.94 -31.27 -10.78
CA SER A 829 16.19 -31.94 -10.40
C SER A 829 16.03 -32.65 -9.06
N PRO A 830 16.43 -33.94 -8.93
CA PRO A 830 16.57 -34.58 -7.63
C PRO A 830 17.73 -33.89 -6.90
N GLY A 831 17.41 -33.11 -5.87
CA GLY A 831 18.44 -32.41 -5.10
C GLY A 831 19.48 -33.40 -4.57
N ALA A 832 20.77 -33.10 -4.75
CA ALA A 832 21.78 -33.66 -3.87
C ALA A 832 21.24 -33.49 -2.44
N HIS A 833 21.16 -34.58 -1.65
CA HIS A 833 20.47 -34.72 -0.35
C HIS A 833 19.09 -35.41 -0.42
N ALA A 834 18.99 -36.53 -1.14
CA ALA A 834 17.85 -37.46 -1.09
C ALA A 834 17.68 -38.21 0.27
N SER A 835 18.37 -37.82 1.34
CA SER A 835 18.20 -38.37 2.70
C SER A 835 17.56 -37.39 3.69
N HIS A 836 17.20 -36.17 3.28
CA HIS A 836 16.67 -35.14 4.18
C HIS A 836 15.50 -34.32 3.61
N LEU A 837 14.67 -34.89 2.74
CA LEU A 837 13.37 -34.31 2.35
C LEU A 837 12.29 -34.41 3.44
N SER A 838 12.70 -34.41 4.72
CA SER A 838 11.81 -34.34 5.88
C SER A 838 11.76 -32.95 6.54
N LYS A 839 12.32 -31.89 5.92
CA LYS A 839 12.21 -30.51 6.46
C LYS A 839 12.13 -29.42 5.37
N GLN A 840 10.98 -28.71 5.38
CA GLN A 840 10.80 -27.28 5.08
C GLN A 840 11.29 -26.71 3.74
N THR A 841 10.44 -26.72 2.69
CA THR A 841 10.33 -25.57 1.77
C THR A 841 8.96 -25.59 1.06
N ILE A 842 8.19 -24.50 1.17
CA ILE A 842 6.92 -24.32 0.43
C ILE A 842 7.29 -23.89 -1.00
N TRP A 843 6.95 -24.71 -2.00
CA TRP A 843 7.22 -24.43 -3.41
C TRP A 843 6.02 -23.71 -4.01
N LEU A 844 6.05 -22.37 -4.07
CA LEU A 844 4.96 -21.48 -4.55
C LEU A 844 3.73 -21.39 -3.62
N PRO A 845 3.79 -20.58 -2.54
CA PRO A 845 2.81 -20.60 -1.44
C PRO A 845 1.37 -20.19 -1.81
N ALA A 846 1.19 -19.39 -2.87
CA ALA A 846 -0.11 -18.91 -3.33
C ALA A 846 -0.72 -19.77 -4.45
N LEU A 847 -0.03 -20.83 -4.90
CA LEU A 847 -0.45 -21.63 -6.04
C LEU A 847 -1.67 -22.48 -5.70
N GLN A 848 -2.76 -22.25 -6.43
CA GLN A 848 -4.02 -22.96 -6.31
C GLN A 848 -4.18 -24.04 -7.37
N SER A 849 -3.64 -23.81 -8.58
CA SER A 849 -3.76 -24.71 -9.73
C SER A 849 -2.40 -24.94 -10.39
N LEU A 850 -2.01 -26.20 -10.56
CA LEU A 850 -0.80 -26.62 -11.25
C LEU A 850 -1.12 -27.66 -12.33
N ASN A 851 -0.78 -27.37 -13.58
CA ASN A 851 -0.81 -28.36 -14.66
C ASN A 851 0.61 -28.58 -15.19
N VAL A 852 1.11 -29.80 -15.10
CA VAL A 852 2.41 -30.27 -15.61
C VAL A 852 2.27 -31.55 -16.43
N SER A 853 1.08 -31.80 -16.97
CA SER A 853 0.81 -32.98 -17.83
C SER A 853 1.80 -33.06 -19.00
N GLY A 854 2.22 -34.26 -19.40
CA GLY A 854 3.13 -34.46 -20.53
C GLY A 854 4.59 -34.01 -20.32
N CYS A 855 4.95 -33.47 -19.14
CA CYS A 855 6.33 -33.07 -18.83
C CYS A 855 7.22 -34.27 -18.43
N ASN A 856 8.52 -34.21 -18.77
CA ASN A 856 9.49 -35.24 -18.38
C ASN A 856 10.11 -34.95 -17.00
N LEU A 857 9.31 -35.15 -15.94
CA LEU A 857 9.68 -34.74 -14.59
C LEU A 857 10.76 -35.62 -13.92
N ASN A 858 10.93 -36.88 -14.35
CA ASN A 858 11.96 -37.83 -13.91
C ASN A 858 12.20 -37.90 -12.38
N VAL A 859 11.13 -37.81 -11.60
CA VAL A 859 11.09 -37.83 -10.13
C VAL A 859 10.02 -38.82 -9.66
N SER A 860 10.20 -39.40 -8.47
CA SER A 860 9.19 -40.32 -7.93
C SER A 860 7.90 -39.59 -7.59
N PHE A 861 6.75 -40.24 -7.80
CA PHE A 861 5.45 -39.66 -7.45
C PHE A 861 5.42 -39.22 -5.98
N MET A 862 6.06 -39.98 -5.07
CA MET A 862 6.14 -39.63 -3.65
C MET A 862 7.01 -38.42 -3.34
N ASP A 863 8.08 -38.18 -4.09
CA ASP A 863 8.93 -36.99 -3.91
C ASP A 863 8.28 -35.73 -4.49
N MET A 864 7.63 -35.87 -5.66
CA MET A 864 6.80 -34.81 -6.23
C MET A 864 5.62 -34.49 -5.31
N PHE A 865 4.93 -35.52 -4.80
CA PHE A 865 3.82 -35.38 -3.86
C PHE A 865 4.31 -34.82 -2.52
N GLY A 866 5.47 -35.24 -2.01
CA GLY A 866 6.08 -34.69 -0.79
C GLY A 866 6.40 -33.20 -0.88
N ALA A 867 6.85 -32.73 -2.06
CA ALA A 867 7.04 -31.32 -2.35
C ALA A 867 5.71 -30.54 -2.51
N LEU A 868 4.64 -31.20 -2.99
CA LEU A 868 3.33 -30.59 -3.26
C LEU A 868 2.37 -30.61 -2.06
N VAL A 869 2.47 -31.59 -1.15
CA VAL A 869 1.62 -31.74 0.05
C VAL A 869 1.79 -30.59 1.06
N GLN A 870 2.89 -29.85 0.96
CA GLN A 870 3.15 -28.65 1.76
C GLN A 870 2.47 -27.37 1.18
N ASN A 871 1.85 -27.44 0.00
CA ASN A 871 1.14 -26.33 -0.65
C ASN A 871 -0.39 -26.57 -0.67
N PRO A 872 -1.23 -25.52 -0.55
CA PRO A 872 -2.70 -25.62 -0.65
C PRO A 872 -3.16 -25.66 -2.12
N ILE A 873 -2.61 -26.55 -2.94
CA ILE A 873 -3.01 -26.68 -4.35
C ILE A 873 -4.34 -27.43 -4.41
N SER A 874 -5.39 -26.79 -4.92
CA SER A 874 -6.72 -27.38 -5.05
C SER A 874 -6.86 -28.27 -6.29
N SER A 875 -6.03 -28.06 -7.31
CA SER A 875 -6.04 -28.82 -8.56
C SER A 875 -4.63 -29.09 -9.08
N ILE A 876 -4.26 -30.37 -9.24
CA ILE A 876 -3.00 -30.81 -9.85
C ILE A 876 -3.32 -31.73 -11.03
N LEU A 877 -2.83 -31.38 -12.21
CA LEU A 877 -2.90 -32.22 -13.40
C LEU A 877 -1.49 -32.64 -13.83
N ALA A 878 -1.20 -33.95 -13.81
CA ALA A 878 0.12 -34.51 -14.14
C ALA A 878 0.03 -35.77 -15.03
N ALA A 879 -1.00 -35.86 -15.87
CA ALA A 879 -1.19 -36.99 -16.78
C ALA A 879 -0.06 -37.08 -17.81
N GLY A 880 0.41 -38.30 -18.15
CA GLY A 880 1.39 -38.52 -19.23
C GLY A 880 2.86 -38.22 -18.89
N CYS A 881 3.18 -37.92 -17.63
CA CYS A 881 4.57 -37.69 -17.20
C CYS A 881 5.34 -39.01 -16.98
N SER A 882 6.64 -39.04 -17.28
CA SER A 882 7.55 -40.14 -16.92
C SER A 882 7.82 -40.15 -15.41
N LEU A 883 6.88 -40.71 -14.63
CA LEU A 883 7.02 -40.91 -13.18
C LEU A 883 7.61 -42.31 -12.91
N THR A 884 8.65 -42.40 -12.06
CA THR A 884 9.27 -43.68 -11.68
C THR A 884 8.99 -44.02 -10.21
N GLY A 885 8.79 -45.31 -9.87
CA GLY A 885 8.65 -45.79 -8.48
C GLY A 885 7.36 -46.60 -8.21
N ASN A 886 7.50 -47.70 -7.45
CA ASN A 886 6.37 -48.55 -7.02
C ASN A 886 5.70 -47.97 -5.77
N VAL A 887 4.36 -47.98 -5.73
CA VAL A 887 3.57 -47.65 -4.54
C VAL A 887 3.51 -48.89 -3.63
N HIS A 888 4.38 -48.99 -2.64
CA HIS A 888 4.29 -50.02 -1.59
C HIS A 888 3.56 -49.47 -0.37
N PHE A 889 2.44 -50.11 -0.02
CA PHE A 889 1.80 -49.96 1.29
C PHE A 889 2.25 -51.13 2.18
N GLU A 890 3.09 -50.87 3.18
CA GLU A 890 3.45 -51.88 4.18
C GLU A 890 2.28 -52.16 5.15
N ALA A 891 2.11 -53.44 5.50
CA ALA A 891 1.05 -53.98 6.36
C ALA A 891 1.23 -53.59 7.85
N PRO A 892 0.15 -53.60 8.66
CA PRO A 892 0.09 -52.87 9.93
C PRO A 892 0.74 -53.64 11.10
N GLY A 893 1.95 -53.23 11.48
CA GLY A 893 2.65 -53.71 12.68
C GLY A 893 3.14 -52.63 13.65
N SER A 894 3.10 -51.35 13.28
CA SER A 894 3.50 -50.24 14.15
C SER A 894 2.65 -48.99 13.88
N LYS A 895 2.04 -48.47 14.95
CA LYS A 895 1.14 -47.28 15.06
C LYS A 895 1.06 -46.37 13.83
N PRO A 896 -0.12 -46.17 13.20
CA PRO A 896 -0.24 -45.28 12.05
C PRO A 896 -0.30 -43.80 12.47
N LEU A 897 0.40 -42.96 11.72
CA LEU A 897 0.14 -41.52 11.61
C LEU A 897 -1.22 -41.31 10.92
N LEU A 898 -2.19 -40.78 11.65
CA LEU A 898 -3.55 -40.44 11.19
C LEU A 898 -3.62 -39.50 9.97
N SER A 899 -2.51 -38.87 9.57
CA SER A 899 -2.42 -37.99 8.39
C SER A 899 -2.44 -38.74 7.04
N SER A 900 -2.17 -40.05 7.02
CA SER A 900 -2.07 -40.83 5.78
C SER A 900 -3.44 -41.30 5.24
N LEU A 901 -4.42 -41.57 6.10
CA LEU A 901 -5.75 -42.09 5.71
C LEU A 901 -6.71 -41.01 5.17
N ALA A 902 -6.59 -39.76 5.63
CA ALA A 902 -7.38 -38.63 5.12
C ALA A 902 -6.90 -38.19 3.73
N ALA A 903 -5.59 -38.21 3.48
CA ALA A 903 -4.99 -37.92 2.17
C ALA A 903 -5.45 -38.94 1.11
N VAL A 904 -5.53 -40.23 1.45
CA VAL A 904 -5.98 -41.29 0.53
C VAL A 904 -7.49 -41.19 0.20
N ARG A 905 -8.34 -40.69 1.11
CA ARG A 905 -9.77 -40.44 0.83
C ARG A 905 -10.00 -39.24 -0.10
N SER A 906 -9.12 -38.23 -0.05
CA SER A 906 -9.15 -37.11 -1.00
C SER A 906 -8.66 -37.52 -2.40
N LEU A 907 -7.70 -38.45 -2.50
CA LEU A 907 -7.20 -38.99 -3.78
C LEU A 907 -8.28 -39.68 -4.63
N ARG A 908 -9.30 -40.31 -4.01
CA ARG A 908 -10.35 -41.04 -4.76
C ARG A 908 -11.28 -40.13 -5.57
N LYS A 909 -11.26 -38.81 -5.33
CA LYS A 909 -12.02 -37.82 -6.09
C LYS A 909 -11.24 -37.12 -7.20
N SER A 910 -9.91 -37.29 -7.29
CA SER A 910 -9.06 -36.36 -8.05
C SER A 910 -8.03 -37.01 -9.00
N LEU A 911 -8.03 -38.33 -9.18
CA LEU A 911 -7.09 -39.03 -10.06
C LEU A 911 -7.81 -39.75 -11.21
N GLU A 912 -7.75 -39.18 -12.41
CA GLU A 912 -7.90 -39.95 -13.66
C GLU A 912 -6.50 -40.48 -14.07
N CYS A 913 -6.00 -41.46 -13.32
CA CYS A 913 -4.81 -42.21 -13.73
C CYS A 913 -5.24 -43.50 -14.42
N GLY A 914 -4.93 -43.63 -15.71
CA GLY A 914 -5.03 -44.89 -16.47
C GLY A 914 -3.92 -45.89 -16.10
N VAL A 915 -3.70 -46.15 -14.81
CA VAL A 915 -2.75 -47.15 -14.33
C VAL A 915 -3.53 -48.28 -13.66
N CYS A 916 -3.50 -49.48 -14.25
CA CYS A 916 -4.13 -50.67 -13.69
C CYS A 916 -3.51 -51.01 -12.32
N LEU A 917 -4.30 -50.88 -11.25
CA LEU A 917 -3.96 -51.40 -9.92
C LEU A 917 -4.49 -52.83 -9.81
N SER A 918 -3.59 -53.82 -9.89
CA SER A 918 -3.89 -55.20 -9.53
C SER A 918 -3.85 -55.35 -8.00
N CYS A 919 -4.98 -55.68 -7.37
CA CYS A 919 -5.05 -56.06 -5.95
C CYS A 919 -5.00 -57.59 -5.81
N GLU A 920 -4.07 -58.13 -5.03
CA GLU A 920 -4.15 -59.51 -4.52
C GLU A 920 -4.98 -59.56 -3.22
N PRO A 921 -5.75 -60.65 -2.96
CA PRO A 921 -6.67 -60.72 -1.85
C PRO A 921 -6.03 -61.36 -0.60
N ALA A 922 -5.99 -60.63 0.53
CA ALA A 922 -5.84 -61.25 1.85
C ALA A 922 -6.48 -60.42 2.98
N ALA A 923 -7.66 -60.92 3.41
CA ALA A 923 -8.25 -60.95 4.74
C ALA A 923 -8.31 -59.69 5.65
N GLY A 924 -9.54 -59.20 5.84
CA GLY A 924 -10.01 -58.68 7.15
C GLY A 924 -10.38 -57.19 7.18
N CYS A 925 -11.62 -56.89 6.77
CA CYS A 925 -12.44 -55.66 6.91
C CYS A 925 -11.77 -54.31 7.24
#